data_AF-B6QQ32-F1
#
_entry.id   AF-B6QQ32-F1
#
_cell.length_a   1.000
_cell.length_b   1.000
_cell.length_c   1.000
_cell.angle_alpha   90.00
_cell.angle_beta   90.00
_cell.angle_gamma   90.00
#
_symmetry.space_group_name_H-M   'P 1'
#
loop_
_entity.id
_entity.type
_entity.pdbx_description
1 polymer ?
#
loop_
_entity_poly.entity_id
_entity_poly.type
_entity_poly.pdbx_seq_one_letter_code
_entity_poly.pdbx_strand_id
1 'polypeptide(L)'
;MGSIDPSNLPYIQSNPKIIFFTDFDGTITLKDSNDFLTDNLGYGQVKRKQRNEDVLTGRASFRDAFRDMLDSVKPGFGECIQILKENMKLDPYFVEFYYWAKENNVPIVVVSSGMAPIISGLFEELLGHKPDPKHLAIVANDVESRDGKDINSPGGWQIKYHDDSHFGHDKSLEIKPYAALPADKRPTLLYAGDGVSDLSAAAETDLLFAKKGHDLIRYCEREGMPFTVFEDWSTILATTKDIYEGKVSVKNVRTGVQLGAFGFFIFLIILLIDNQFRVLPNSIHGHLPTHHPGFVVTDVTIVTCSSINLFSSCTLDPSVWSRVDKDLYLGNTWTSAAYVHFQRKREEELLETDKVVIDLRISRFNPGLLDSKTKNPRGGVPNAIDSTEADWEARPGGIWLRRSSEPHVSDSKQALTSVDVLFGADAVDPRPQWEVKDTVVLLNSLTEATEARITVRRGVPPTLKKPELRINDSERFKIMQAADLHLTTGTGACRDPVPEEKVPGEKCEADPRTLDFVEKLLDEEKPDLVVFSGDEVNGETSKDAQSAVFKFVKPLVDRKIPYAAIFGNHDDEGNLSRKQLMALLEELPYSVSTAGPDDIDGVGNYIVEVMGRSSTHHSALTLYLLDTHSYSPDERHFRGYDWIKPSQIKWFKSMSQSLKKKHSQYSHMHMDMAFIHIPLPEYREDTNTWKGNWLEAPTAPAFNSGFMDALVEQNILFVSCGHDHVNDYCMLNRDMNDKPNLWMCYGGASGFGGYGGYGGFIRRMRFFEFDMGPGRIMTYKRLEYGDTQSRIDEMMIVDAGQVRA
;
A
#
# COMPACT_ATOMS: atom_id res chain seq x y z
N MET A 1 38.96 -45.42 -9.58
CA MET A 1 37.93 -44.77 -10.43
C MET A 1 38.52 -44.65 -11.81
N GLY A 2 37.95 -45.33 -12.80
CA GLY A 2 38.41 -45.23 -14.19
C GLY A 2 38.13 -43.83 -14.73
N SER A 3 39.06 -43.28 -15.52
CA SER A 3 38.86 -42.00 -16.21
C SER A 3 37.65 -42.11 -17.15
N ILE A 4 36.63 -41.28 -16.94
CA ILE A 4 35.49 -41.16 -17.86
C ILE A 4 36.05 -40.66 -19.19
N ASP A 5 35.89 -41.43 -20.26
CA ASP A 5 36.28 -41.04 -21.62
C ASP A 5 35.21 -40.10 -22.20
N PRO A 6 35.50 -38.80 -22.43
CA PRO A 6 34.53 -37.84 -22.95
C PRO A 6 33.98 -38.22 -24.32
N SER A 7 34.68 -39.06 -25.10
CA SER A 7 34.22 -39.51 -26.42
C SER A 7 32.95 -40.36 -26.38
N ASN A 8 32.60 -40.91 -25.20
CA ASN A 8 31.42 -41.76 -25.01
C ASN A 8 30.19 -41.01 -24.47
N LEU A 9 30.29 -39.70 -24.19
CA LEU A 9 29.17 -38.92 -23.65
C LEU A 9 28.37 -38.24 -24.79
N PRO A 10 27.08 -38.58 -24.99
CA PRO A 10 26.32 -38.14 -26.16
C PRO A 10 26.13 -36.63 -26.26
N TYR A 11 25.88 -35.93 -25.14
CA TYR A 11 25.47 -34.52 -25.18
C TYR A 11 26.62 -33.53 -25.35
N ILE A 12 27.88 -33.99 -25.33
CA ILE A 12 29.05 -33.13 -25.56
C ILE A 12 29.69 -33.32 -26.93
N GLN A 13 29.13 -34.20 -27.78
CA GLN A 13 29.72 -34.51 -29.09
C GLN A 13 29.81 -33.30 -30.02
N SER A 14 28.91 -32.33 -29.88
CA SER A 14 28.93 -31.06 -30.64
C SER A 14 29.72 -29.94 -29.95
N ASN A 15 30.42 -30.24 -28.84
CA ASN A 15 31.14 -29.30 -27.99
C ASN A 15 30.30 -28.07 -27.60
N PRO A 16 29.13 -28.27 -26.95
CA PRO A 16 28.24 -27.18 -26.56
C PRO A 16 28.85 -26.34 -25.44
N LYS A 17 28.46 -25.07 -25.34
CA LYS A 17 28.83 -24.22 -24.19
C LYS A 17 28.01 -24.54 -22.94
N ILE A 18 26.75 -24.94 -23.15
CA ILE A 18 25.75 -25.20 -22.12
C ILE A 18 25.05 -26.51 -22.47
N ILE A 19 24.78 -27.33 -21.45
CA ILE A 19 23.76 -28.40 -21.54
C ILE A 19 22.63 -28.01 -20.61
N PHE A 20 21.41 -28.04 -21.11
CA PHE A 20 20.22 -27.70 -20.34
C PHE A 20 19.45 -28.97 -19.98
N PHE A 21 19.57 -29.39 -18.73
CA PHE A 21 18.76 -30.47 -18.18
C PHE A 21 17.45 -29.90 -17.65
N THR A 22 16.39 -30.70 -17.67
CA THR A 22 15.08 -30.23 -17.20
C THR A 22 14.19 -31.40 -16.85
N ASP A 23 13.35 -31.22 -15.84
CA ASP A 23 12.16 -32.05 -15.69
C ASP A 23 11.13 -31.73 -16.80
N PHE A 24 10.12 -32.58 -16.95
CA PHE A 24 9.04 -32.41 -17.92
C PHE A 24 7.73 -31.98 -17.27
N ASP A 25 7.25 -32.73 -16.29
CA ASP A 25 5.89 -32.66 -15.76
C ASP A 25 5.79 -31.54 -14.73
N GLY A 26 4.98 -30.50 -14.99
CA GLY A 26 4.93 -29.31 -14.11
C GLY A 26 6.09 -28.32 -14.32
N THR A 27 7.09 -28.72 -15.11
CA THR A 27 8.24 -27.88 -15.51
C THR A 27 8.12 -27.40 -16.96
N ILE A 28 8.14 -28.31 -17.94
CA ILE A 28 7.92 -28.00 -19.37
C ILE A 28 6.43 -27.93 -19.67
N THR A 29 5.64 -28.84 -19.10
CA THR A 29 4.18 -28.82 -19.20
C THR A 29 3.59 -28.02 -18.04
N LEU A 30 2.44 -27.39 -18.26
CA LEU A 30 1.73 -26.64 -17.22
C LEU A 30 1.08 -27.55 -16.16
N LYS A 31 0.95 -28.84 -16.44
CA LYS A 31 0.34 -29.85 -15.57
C LYS A 31 1.18 -31.12 -15.62
N ASP A 32 1.23 -31.84 -14.50
CA ASP A 32 1.83 -33.16 -14.44
C ASP A 32 0.90 -34.18 -15.12
N SER A 33 1.45 -34.88 -16.12
CA SER A 33 0.72 -35.84 -16.93
C SER A 33 0.33 -37.09 -16.15
N ASN A 34 1.15 -37.55 -15.21
CA ASN A 34 0.87 -38.73 -14.39
C ASN A 34 -0.19 -38.39 -13.33
N ASP A 35 -0.09 -37.22 -12.69
CA ASP A 35 -1.12 -36.69 -11.80
C ASP A 35 -2.46 -36.57 -12.53
N PHE A 36 -2.46 -36.06 -13.77
CA PHE A 36 -3.67 -35.96 -14.57
C PHE A 36 -4.30 -37.33 -14.84
N LEU A 37 -3.51 -38.33 -15.23
CA LEU A 37 -4.00 -39.69 -15.45
C LEU A 37 -4.58 -40.26 -14.15
N THR A 38 -3.88 -40.13 -13.02
CA THR A 38 -4.34 -40.66 -11.74
C THR A 38 -5.58 -39.94 -11.20
N ASP A 39 -5.65 -38.62 -11.36
CA ASP A 39 -6.77 -37.79 -10.88
C ASP A 39 -8.05 -38.04 -11.69
N ASN A 40 -7.94 -38.29 -13.00
CA ASN A 40 -9.10 -38.37 -13.89
C ASN A 40 -9.45 -39.80 -14.32
N LEU A 41 -8.46 -40.69 -14.42
CA LEU A 41 -8.62 -42.07 -14.93
C LEU A 41 -8.22 -43.14 -13.90
N GLY A 42 -7.63 -42.71 -12.79
CA GLY A 42 -7.24 -43.55 -11.66
C GLY A 42 -8.19 -43.41 -10.48
N TYR A 43 -7.66 -43.47 -9.27
CA TYR A 43 -8.44 -43.41 -8.04
C TYR A 43 -8.81 -41.99 -7.56
N GLY A 44 -8.48 -40.96 -8.33
CA GLY A 44 -8.83 -39.57 -8.03
C GLY A 44 -7.87 -38.81 -7.12
N GLN A 45 -8.03 -37.48 -7.15
CA GLN A 45 -7.12 -36.50 -6.53
C GLN A 45 -6.94 -36.65 -5.02
N VAL A 46 -8.00 -36.99 -4.29
CA VAL A 46 -7.92 -37.12 -2.82
C VAL A 46 -6.92 -38.19 -2.42
N LYS A 47 -6.99 -39.37 -3.05
CA LYS A 47 -6.10 -40.48 -2.74
C LYS A 47 -4.68 -40.25 -3.25
N ARG A 48 -4.54 -39.58 -4.41
CA ARG A 48 -3.23 -39.17 -4.93
C ARG A 48 -2.51 -38.20 -3.99
N LYS A 49 -3.19 -37.15 -3.52
CA LYS A 49 -2.63 -36.19 -2.56
C LYS A 49 -2.20 -36.88 -1.26
N GLN A 50 -3.01 -37.83 -0.76
CA GLN A 50 -2.61 -38.62 0.41
C GLN A 50 -1.32 -39.42 0.19
N ARG A 51 -1.13 -39.99 -1.01
CA ARG A 51 0.10 -40.72 -1.36
C ARG A 51 1.31 -39.80 -1.47
N ASN A 52 1.14 -38.58 -1.99
CA ASN A 52 2.20 -37.57 -1.96
C ASN A 52 2.62 -37.25 -0.52
N GLU A 53 1.65 -37.07 0.39
CA GLU A 53 1.94 -36.87 1.81
C GLU A 53 2.65 -38.08 2.45
N ASP A 54 2.28 -39.31 2.08
CA ASP A 54 2.96 -40.51 2.58
C ASP A 54 4.43 -40.54 2.15
N VAL A 55 4.75 -40.10 0.92
CA VAL A 55 6.14 -39.96 0.45
C VAL A 55 6.86 -38.84 1.20
N LEU A 56 6.24 -37.66 1.34
CA LEU A 56 6.83 -36.51 2.04
C LEU A 56 7.11 -36.81 3.51
N THR A 57 6.28 -37.62 4.15
CA THR A 57 6.42 -38.03 5.56
C THR A 57 7.25 -39.29 5.76
N GLY A 58 7.84 -39.85 4.69
CA GLY A 58 8.68 -41.04 4.74
C GLY A 58 7.93 -42.34 5.06
N ARG A 59 6.60 -42.35 4.96
CA ARG A 59 5.75 -43.53 5.16
C ARG A 59 5.74 -44.47 3.94
N ALA A 60 6.07 -43.96 2.76
CA ALA A 60 6.23 -44.73 1.53
C ALA A 60 7.44 -44.23 0.72
N SER A 61 8.03 -45.10 -0.11
CA SER A 61 9.00 -44.66 -1.10
C SER A 61 8.29 -44.00 -2.28
N PHE A 62 8.95 -43.06 -2.97
CA PHE A 62 8.40 -42.46 -4.20
C PHE A 62 8.09 -43.54 -5.24
N ARG A 63 9.00 -44.49 -5.45
CA ARG A 63 8.83 -45.61 -6.38
C ARG A 63 7.56 -46.43 -6.09
N ASP A 64 7.26 -46.73 -4.82
CA ASP A 64 6.09 -47.55 -4.49
C ASP A 64 4.79 -46.74 -4.59
N ALA A 65 4.79 -45.50 -4.14
CA ALA A 65 3.64 -44.61 -4.25
C ALA A 65 3.30 -44.30 -5.72
N PHE A 66 4.31 -44.05 -6.56
CA PHE A 66 4.15 -43.78 -7.98
C PHE A 66 3.63 -45.00 -8.74
N ARG A 67 4.09 -46.21 -8.39
CA ARG A 67 3.52 -47.46 -8.92
C ARG A 67 2.03 -47.59 -8.54
N ASP A 68 1.66 -47.36 -7.28
CA ASP A 68 0.24 -47.40 -6.83
C ASP A 68 -0.64 -46.39 -7.59
N MET A 69 -0.12 -45.18 -7.85
CA MET A 69 -0.80 -44.16 -8.65
C MET A 69 -1.05 -44.63 -10.08
N LEU A 70 -0.03 -45.13 -10.77
CA LEU A 70 -0.15 -45.58 -12.16
C LEU A 70 -0.96 -46.88 -12.29
N ASP A 71 -0.84 -47.80 -11.33
CA ASP A 71 -1.63 -49.04 -11.29
C ASP A 71 -3.14 -48.79 -11.09
N SER A 72 -3.48 -47.62 -10.53
CA SER A 72 -4.88 -47.21 -10.40
C SER A 72 -5.52 -46.85 -11.75
N VAL A 73 -4.73 -46.43 -12.74
CA VAL A 73 -5.20 -46.03 -14.08
C VAL A 73 -5.62 -47.27 -14.86
N LYS A 74 -6.89 -47.28 -15.32
CA LYS A 74 -7.50 -48.45 -15.97
C LYS A 74 -7.49 -48.46 -17.49
N PRO A 75 -7.59 -47.33 -18.21
CA PRO A 75 -7.52 -47.32 -19.67
C PRO A 75 -6.23 -47.96 -20.24
N GLY A 76 -6.29 -48.36 -21.50
CA GLY A 76 -5.12 -48.85 -22.23
C GLY A 76 -4.05 -47.76 -22.38
N PHE A 77 -2.78 -48.14 -22.49
CA PHE A 77 -1.69 -47.15 -22.52
C PHE A 77 -1.78 -46.18 -23.71
N GLY A 78 -2.10 -46.68 -24.91
CA GLY A 78 -2.31 -45.83 -26.08
C GLY A 78 -3.47 -44.85 -25.93
N GLU A 79 -4.53 -45.24 -25.23
CA GLU A 79 -5.66 -44.35 -24.89
C GLU A 79 -5.22 -43.24 -23.93
N CYS A 80 -4.40 -43.58 -22.92
CA CYS A 80 -3.83 -42.59 -22.00
C CYS A 80 -3.01 -41.52 -22.73
N ILE A 81 -2.19 -41.92 -23.72
CA ILE A 81 -1.42 -40.98 -24.55
C ILE A 81 -2.34 -40.01 -25.29
N GLN A 82 -3.43 -40.50 -25.90
CA GLN A 82 -4.36 -39.64 -26.65
C GLN A 82 -5.07 -38.65 -25.73
N ILE A 83 -5.54 -39.11 -24.56
CA ILE A 83 -6.17 -38.24 -23.56
C ILE A 83 -5.20 -37.14 -23.11
N LEU A 84 -3.93 -37.47 -22.89
CA LEU A 84 -2.93 -36.49 -22.50
C LEU A 84 -2.63 -35.48 -23.61
N LYS A 85 -2.56 -35.91 -24.88
CA LYS A 85 -2.39 -35.01 -26.03
C LYS A 85 -3.48 -33.94 -26.11
N GLU A 86 -4.71 -34.29 -25.77
CA GLU A 86 -5.85 -33.36 -25.79
C GLU A 86 -5.87 -32.38 -24.61
N ASN A 87 -5.24 -32.73 -23.47
CA ASN A 87 -5.40 -32.01 -22.21
C ASN A 87 -4.13 -31.32 -21.69
N MET A 88 -2.96 -31.72 -22.17
CA MET A 88 -1.68 -31.16 -21.76
C MET A 88 -1.30 -29.96 -22.64
N LYS A 89 -0.57 -29.02 -22.04
CA LYS A 89 -0.04 -27.84 -22.73
C LYS A 89 1.40 -27.61 -22.27
N LEU A 90 2.25 -27.22 -23.21
CA LEU A 90 3.57 -26.69 -22.89
C LEU A 90 3.43 -25.32 -22.21
N ASP A 91 4.42 -24.96 -21.41
CA ASP A 91 4.65 -23.59 -21.01
C ASP A 91 4.72 -22.69 -22.26
N PRO A 92 4.01 -21.55 -22.29
CA PRO A 92 3.92 -20.70 -23.49
C PRO A 92 5.27 -20.26 -24.08
N TYR A 93 6.33 -20.22 -23.27
CA TYR A 93 7.65 -19.76 -23.68
C TYR A 93 8.64 -20.90 -23.95
N PHE A 94 8.28 -22.16 -23.66
CA PHE A 94 9.18 -23.29 -23.89
C PHE A 94 9.51 -23.47 -25.38
N VAL A 95 8.56 -23.24 -26.27
CA VAL A 95 8.77 -23.37 -27.73
C VAL A 95 9.83 -22.37 -28.21
N GLU A 96 9.82 -21.14 -27.70
CA GLU A 96 10.85 -20.13 -28.00
C GLU A 96 12.23 -20.61 -27.51
N PHE A 97 12.28 -21.12 -26.28
CA PHE A 97 13.51 -21.69 -25.73
C PHE A 97 14.03 -22.86 -26.57
N TYR A 98 13.15 -23.78 -26.98
CA TYR A 98 13.48 -24.96 -27.78
C TYR A 98 14.21 -24.59 -29.07
N TYR A 99 13.67 -23.62 -29.82
CA TYR A 99 14.27 -23.20 -31.09
C TYR A 99 15.54 -22.38 -30.87
N TRP A 100 15.54 -21.48 -29.89
CA TRP A 100 16.76 -20.73 -29.54
C TRP A 100 17.92 -21.66 -29.15
N ALA A 101 17.64 -22.68 -28.33
CA ALA A 101 18.62 -23.66 -27.90
C ALA A 101 19.19 -24.45 -29.09
N LYS A 102 18.33 -24.79 -30.07
CA LYS A 102 18.74 -25.49 -31.30
C LYS A 102 19.70 -24.65 -32.13
N GLU A 103 19.37 -23.37 -32.32
CA GLU A 103 20.17 -22.42 -33.09
C GLU A 103 21.54 -22.15 -32.43
N ASN A 104 21.62 -22.27 -31.10
CA ASN A 104 22.80 -21.93 -30.32
C ASN A 104 23.59 -23.16 -29.83
N ASN A 105 23.32 -24.36 -30.37
CA ASN A 105 24.01 -25.60 -29.97
C ASN A 105 23.96 -25.81 -28.45
N VAL A 106 22.77 -25.68 -27.87
CA VAL A 106 22.46 -25.98 -26.47
C VAL A 106 21.56 -27.22 -26.42
N PRO A 107 22.12 -28.41 -26.15
CA PRO A 107 21.32 -29.63 -26.03
C PRO A 107 20.36 -29.55 -24.85
N ILE A 108 19.13 -29.99 -25.07
CA ILE A 108 18.08 -30.13 -24.05
C ILE A 108 18.00 -31.60 -23.66
N VAL A 109 18.10 -31.88 -22.36
CA VAL A 109 18.00 -33.25 -21.83
C VAL A 109 16.87 -33.29 -20.83
N VAL A 110 15.76 -33.89 -21.23
CA VAL A 110 14.60 -34.09 -20.36
C VAL A 110 14.86 -35.30 -19.48
N VAL A 111 14.94 -35.09 -18.16
CA VAL A 111 15.18 -36.13 -17.17
C VAL A 111 13.96 -36.20 -16.25
N SER A 112 13.05 -37.13 -16.55
CA SER A 112 11.70 -37.18 -15.94
C SER A 112 11.42 -38.53 -15.29
N SER A 113 10.73 -38.52 -14.15
CA SER A 113 10.21 -39.74 -13.52
C SER A 113 8.96 -40.29 -14.23
N GLY A 114 8.41 -39.59 -15.22
CA GLY A 114 7.36 -40.08 -16.11
C GLY A 114 7.84 -41.16 -17.08
N MET A 115 7.06 -41.41 -18.14
CA MET A 115 7.33 -42.47 -19.11
C MET A 115 7.71 -41.93 -20.49
N ALA A 116 8.82 -42.39 -21.05
CA ALA A 116 9.38 -41.90 -22.31
C ALA A 116 8.40 -41.92 -23.49
N PRO A 117 7.55 -42.96 -23.69
CA PRO A 117 6.56 -42.93 -24.77
C PRO A 117 5.51 -41.82 -24.64
N ILE A 118 5.08 -41.48 -23.42
CA ILE A 118 4.13 -40.38 -23.16
C ILE A 118 4.80 -39.04 -23.49
N ILE A 119 5.99 -38.81 -22.93
CA ILE A 119 6.75 -37.55 -23.13
C ILE A 119 7.04 -37.34 -24.63
N SER A 120 7.50 -38.40 -25.31
CA SER A 120 7.76 -38.37 -26.76
C SER A 120 6.51 -38.06 -27.56
N GLY A 121 5.38 -38.72 -27.24
CA GLY A 121 4.09 -38.47 -27.90
C GLY A 121 3.57 -37.05 -27.69
N LEU A 122 3.74 -36.50 -26.48
CA LEU A 122 3.36 -35.12 -26.15
C LEU A 122 4.24 -34.11 -26.87
N PHE A 123 5.55 -34.30 -26.94
CA PHE A 123 6.42 -33.40 -27.70
C PHE A 123 6.09 -33.41 -29.19
N GLU A 124 5.87 -34.58 -29.79
CA GLU A 124 5.52 -34.69 -31.21
C GLU A 124 4.21 -33.94 -31.54
N GLU A 125 3.21 -34.05 -30.65
CA GLU A 125 1.95 -33.33 -30.78
C GLU A 125 2.14 -31.81 -30.59
N LEU A 126 2.74 -31.41 -29.47
CA LEU A 126 2.76 -30.02 -29.02
C LEU A 126 3.81 -29.16 -29.74
N LEU A 127 4.87 -29.76 -30.29
CA LEU A 127 5.81 -29.09 -31.19
C LEU A 127 5.40 -29.22 -32.67
N GLY A 128 4.42 -30.07 -32.98
CA GLY A 128 3.97 -30.35 -34.35
C GLY A 128 4.97 -31.15 -35.20
N HIS A 129 6.06 -31.65 -34.61
CA HIS A 129 7.02 -32.52 -35.26
C HIS A 129 7.78 -33.35 -34.23
N LYS A 130 8.30 -34.51 -34.66
CA LYS A 130 9.19 -35.32 -33.82
C LYS A 130 10.49 -34.55 -33.52
N PRO A 131 10.90 -34.39 -32.25
CA PRO A 131 12.16 -33.74 -31.91
C PRO A 131 13.37 -34.53 -32.44
N ASP A 132 14.43 -33.81 -32.81
CA ASP A 132 15.72 -34.43 -33.12
C ASP A 132 16.36 -34.93 -31.81
N PRO A 133 16.64 -36.24 -31.66
CA PRO A 133 17.23 -36.80 -30.44
C PRO A 133 18.63 -36.26 -30.12
N LYS A 134 19.32 -35.64 -31.09
CA LYS A 134 20.60 -34.95 -30.84
C LYS A 134 20.41 -33.56 -30.22
N HIS A 135 19.24 -32.96 -30.38
CA HIS A 135 18.90 -31.65 -29.83
C HIS A 135 18.09 -31.77 -28.54
N LEU A 136 17.08 -32.64 -28.52
CA LEU A 136 16.25 -32.91 -27.36
C LEU A 136 16.25 -34.42 -27.07
N ALA A 137 16.94 -34.80 -26.00
CA ALA A 137 16.97 -36.16 -25.50
C ALA A 137 15.95 -36.36 -24.38
N ILE A 138 15.33 -37.54 -24.31
CA ILE A 138 14.39 -37.92 -23.26
C ILE A 138 14.98 -39.11 -22.51
N VAL A 139 15.23 -38.92 -21.23
CA VAL A 139 15.68 -39.93 -20.28
C VAL A 139 14.61 -40.07 -19.21
N ALA A 140 13.91 -41.19 -19.21
CA ALA A 140 12.76 -41.42 -18.35
C ALA A 140 12.53 -42.92 -18.10
N ASN A 141 11.51 -43.23 -17.29
CA ASN A 141 11.01 -44.59 -17.17
C ASN A 141 10.36 -45.06 -18.48
N ASP A 142 10.10 -46.36 -18.60
CA ASP A 142 9.44 -46.96 -19.75
C ASP A 142 8.13 -47.66 -19.33
N VAL A 143 7.44 -48.26 -20.28
CA VAL A 143 6.21 -49.03 -20.07
C VAL A 143 6.42 -50.49 -20.44
N GLU A 144 5.80 -51.41 -19.70
CA GLU A 144 5.81 -52.83 -20.03
C GLU A 144 4.44 -53.48 -19.80
N SER A 145 4.31 -54.71 -20.30
CA SER A 145 3.13 -55.55 -20.13
C SER A 145 2.93 -55.92 -18.66
N ARG A 146 1.70 -55.74 -18.14
CA ARG A 146 1.29 -56.29 -16.84
C ARG A 146 0.75 -57.70 -17.03
N ASP A 147 1.36 -58.67 -16.36
CA ASP A 147 0.95 -60.08 -16.35
C ASP A 147 0.79 -60.72 -17.74
N GLY A 148 1.57 -60.26 -18.73
CA GLY A 148 1.52 -60.76 -20.11
C GLY A 148 0.36 -60.24 -20.97
N LYS A 149 -0.39 -59.23 -20.49
CA LYS A 149 -1.46 -58.56 -21.25
C LYS A 149 -0.91 -57.59 -22.31
N ASP A 150 -1.69 -57.31 -23.34
CA ASP A 150 -1.39 -56.21 -24.26
C ASP A 150 -1.44 -54.87 -23.53
N ILE A 151 -0.44 -53.99 -23.72
CA ILE A 151 -0.34 -52.70 -23.01
C ILE A 151 -1.52 -51.76 -23.30
N ASN A 152 -2.22 -51.95 -24.43
CA ASN A 152 -3.40 -51.17 -24.80
C ASN A 152 -4.71 -51.81 -24.33
N SER A 153 -4.66 -52.97 -23.68
CA SER A 153 -5.83 -53.52 -23.00
C SER A 153 -6.05 -52.84 -21.64
N PRO A 154 -7.30 -52.72 -21.15
CA PRO A 154 -7.57 -52.12 -19.85
C PRO A 154 -6.80 -52.80 -18.71
N GLY A 155 -6.03 -52.00 -17.97
CA GLY A 155 -5.14 -52.45 -16.89
C GLY A 155 -3.99 -53.36 -17.34
N GLY A 156 -3.65 -53.37 -18.63
CA GLY A 156 -2.67 -54.26 -19.25
C GLY A 156 -1.22 -53.75 -19.25
N TRP A 157 -0.96 -52.56 -18.73
CA TRP A 157 0.37 -51.96 -18.68
C TRP A 157 0.80 -51.65 -17.25
N GLN A 158 2.11 -51.59 -17.03
CA GLN A 158 2.75 -51.14 -15.79
C GLN A 158 4.02 -50.36 -16.09
N ILE A 159 4.47 -49.55 -15.14
CA ILE A 159 5.73 -48.80 -15.27
C ILE A 159 6.93 -49.74 -15.18
N LYS A 160 7.86 -49.58 -16.12
CA LYS A 160 9.20 -50.17 -16.10
C LYS A 160 10.19 -49.11 -15.65
N TYR A 161 10.67 -49.25 -14.42
CA TYR A 161 11.60 -48.30 -13.83
C TYR A 161 12.96 -48.28 -14.54
N HIS A 162 13.54 -47.09 -14.65
CA HIS A 162 14.82 -46.82 -15.30
C HIS A 162 15.99 -47.40 -14.50
N ASP A 163 15.89 -47.35 -13.17
CA ASP A 163 16.87 -47.92 -12.26
C ASP A 163 16.23 -48.54 -11.00
N ASP A 164 17.07 -49.15 -10.16
CA ASP A 164 16.65 -49.83 -8.94
C ASP A 164 16.63 -48.92 -7.70
N SER A 165 16.79 -47.59 -7.87
CA SER A 165 16.74 -46.65 -6.75
C SER A 165 15.35 -46.59 -6.11
N HIS A 166 15.26 -45.99 -4.92
CA HIS A 166 13.99 -45.73 -4.24
C HIS A 166 13.14 -44.64 -4.92
N PHE A 167 13.70 -43.94 -5.92
CA PHE A 167 12.99 -43.05 -6.83
C PHE A 167 12.47 -43.78 -8.07
N GLY A 168 13.05 -44.93 -8.42
CA GLY A 168 12.78 -45.64 -9.68
C GLY A 168 13.41 -44.98 -10.92
N HIS A 169 13.78 -43.71 -10.81
CA HIS A 169 14.64 -42.97 -11.73
C HIS A 169 15.40 -41.89 -10.93
N ASP A 170 16.64 -42.17 -10.54
CA ASP A 170 17.55 -41.20 -9.90
C ASP A 170 18.18 -40.31 -10.97
N LYS A 171 17.59 -39.12 -11.12
CA LYS A 171 17.97 -38.12 -12.12
C LYS A 171 19.44 -37.70 -12.05
N SER A 172 20.09 -37.85 -10.90
CA SER A 172 21.51 -37.53 -10.72
C SER A 172 22.44 -38.43 -11.55
N LEU A 173 22.02 -39.67 -11.83
CA LEU A 173 22.84 -40.66 -12.54
C LEU A 173 23.14 -40.23 -13.98
N GLU A 174 22.19 -39.53 -14.62
CA GLU A 174 22.37 -39.02 -15.99
C GLU A 174 23.32 -37.81 -16.04
N ILE A 175 23.37 -37.01 -14.97
CA ILE A 175 24.11 -35.74 -14.93
C ILE A 175 25.54 -35.92 -14.44
N LYS A 176 25.77 -36.81 -13.46
CA LYS A 176 27.07 -37.10 -12.84
C LYS A 176 28.24 -37.27 -13.84
N PRO A 177 28.10 -38.02 -14.95
CA PRO A 177 29.19 -38.18 -15.91
C PRO A 177 29.65 -36.86 -16.54
N TYR A 178 28.74 -35.92 -16.76
CA TYR A 178 29.03 -34.59 -17.29
C TYR A 178 29.60 -33.66 -16.23
N ALA A 179 29.06 -33.74 -15.00
CA ALA A 179 29.56 -32.97 -13.87
C ALA A 179 31.02 -33.34 -13.51
N ALA A 180 31.39 -34.60 -13.71
CA ALA A 180 32.74 -35.11 -13.44
C ALA A 180 33.79 -34.74 -14.52
N LEU A 181 33.42 -34.06 -15.61
CA LEU A 181 34.36 -33.64 -16.65
C LEU A 181 35.34 -32.56 -16.15
N PRO A 182 36.59 -32.52 -16.66
CA PRO A 182 37.53 -31.45 -16.39
C PRO A 182 36.98 -30.07 -16.78
N ALA A 183 37.30 -29.03 -16.00
CA ALA A 183 36.74 -27.68 -16.16
C ALA A 183 36.99 -27.05 -17.55
N ASP A 184 38.08 -27.42 -18.23
CA ASP A 184 38.41 -26.97 -19.60
C ASP A 184 37.57 -27.65 -20.69
N LYS A 185 36.88 -28.74 -20.36
CA LYS A 185 36.07 -29.56 -21.28
C LYS A 185 34.61 -29.68 -20.86
N ARG A 186 34.26 -29.18 -19.68
CA ARG A 186 32.93 -29.30 -19.08
C ARG A 186 32.06 -28.10 -19.52
N PRO A 187 30.91 -28.34 -20.17
CA PRO A 187 29.95 -27.28 -20.43
C PRO A 187 29.30 -26.79 -19.13
N THR A 188 28.71 -25.60 -19.15
CA THR A 188 27.87 -25.15 -18.04
C THR A 188 26.62 -26.02 -17.97
N LEU A 189 26.36 -26.63 -16.82
CA LEU A 189 25.21 -27.51 -16.62
C LEU A 189 24.09 -26.75 -15.92
N LEU A 190 22.96 -26.58 -16.58
CA LEU A 190 21.77 -25.93 -16.02
C LEU A 190 20.68 -26.98 -15.79
N TYR A 191 19.88 -26.83 -14.74
CA TYR A 191 18.73 -27.70 -14.47
C TYR A 191 17.48 -26.87 -14.22
N ALA A 192 16.32 -27.26 -14.75
CA ALA A 192 15.02 -26.71 -14.35
C ALA A 192 14.12 -27.81 -13.78
N GLY A 193 13.45 -27.54 -12.66
CA GLY A 193 12.55 -28.49 -12.01
C GLY A 193 11.52 -27.82 -11.11
N ASP A 194 10.56 -28.60 -10.63
CA ASP A 194 9.47 -28.17 -9.78
C ASP A 194 9.27 -29.07 -8.54
N GLY A 195 9.74 -30.32 -8.58
CA GLY A 195 9.44 -31.34 -7.57
C GLY A 195 10.63 -31.80 -6.72
N VAL A 196 10.33 -32.48 -5.61
CA VAL A 196 11.34 -33.03 -4.68
C VAL A 196 12.28 -34.05 -5.34
N SER A 197 11.81 -34.74 -6.38
CA SER A 197 12.61 -35.68 -7.19
C SER A 197 13.79 -35.00 -7.90
N ASP A 198 13.76 -33.68 -8.06
CA ASP A 198 14.76 -32.92 -8.81
C ASP A 198 15.98 -32.56 -7.97
N LEU A 199 15.91 -32.74 -6.65
CA LEU A 199 17.01 -32.41 -5.73
C LEU A 199 18.29 -33.18 -6.05
N SER A 200 18.18 -34.45 -6.46
CA SER A 200 19.36 -35.25 -6.79
C SER A 200 20.02 -34.75 -8.08
N ALA A 201 19.23 -34.29 -9.06
CA ALA A 201 19.74 -33.67 -10.27
C ALA A 201 20.36 -32.28 -10.00
N ALA A 202 19.70 -31.48 -9.17
CA ALA A 202 20.14 -30.14 -8.81
C ALA A 202 21.55 -30.13 -8.19
N ALA A 203 21.85 -31.10 -7.32
CA ALA A 203 23.15 -31.24 -6.69
C ALA A 203 24.32 -31.43 -7.68
N GLU A 204 24.04 -31.90 -8.89
CA GLU A 204 25.04 -32.22 -9.91
C GLU A 204 25.17 -31.12 -10.99
N THR A 205 24.48 -29.98 -10.84
CA THR A 205 24.47 -28.88 -11.83
C THR A 205 25.04 -27.55 -11.32
N ASP A 206 25.41 -26.68 -12.27
CA ASP A 206 25.96 -25.35 -12.00
C ASP A 206 24.89 -24.33 -11.64
N LEU A 207 23.63 -24.52 -12.04
CA LEU A 207 22.53 -23.66 -11.64
C LEU A 207 21.21 -24.43 -11.67
N LEU A 208 20.46 -24.36 -10.58
CA LEU A 208 19.10 -24.86 -10.51
C LEU A 208 18.11 -23.71 -10.72
N PHE A 209 17.19 -23.88 -11.67
CA PHE A 209 15.96 -23.11 -11.81
C PHE A 209 14.83 -23.89 -11.12
N ALA A 210 14.24 -23.34 -10.05
CA ALA A 210 13.13 -23.94 -9.32
C ALA A 210 11.80 -23.21 -9.63
N LYS A 211 10.76 -23.96 -10.00
CA LYS A 211 9.46 -23.40 -10.39
C LYS A 211 8.77 -22.72 -9.21
N LYS A 212 8.34 -21.48 -9.41
CA LYS A 212 7.61 -20.67 -8.41
C LYS A 212 6.33 -21.38 -7.97
N GLY A 213 6.16 -21.50 -6.64
CA GLY A 213 4.95 -22.07 -6.04
C GLY A 213 4.95 -23.59 -5.87
N HIS A 214 6.03 -24.28 -6.24
CA HIS A 214 6.16 -25.73 -6.09
C HIS A 214 7.12 -26.12 -4.94
N ASP A 215 7.08 -27.38 -4.53
CA ASP A 215 7.75 -27.86 -3.32
C ASP A 215 9.28 -27.81 -3.39
N LEU A 216 9.88 -27.86 -4.59
CA LEU A 216 11.34 -27.81 -4.76
C LEU A 216 11.98 -26.58 -4.09
N ILE A 217 11.33 -25.41 -4.15
CA ILE A 217 11.82 -24.17 -3.51
C ILE A 217 11.98 -24.38 -2.00
N ARG A 218 10.95 -24.88 -1.33
CA ARG A 218 10.95 -25.10 0.13
C ARG A 218 12.06 -26.05 0.55
N TYR A 219 12.31 -27.07 -0.26
CA TYR A 219 13.38 -28.04 0.00
C TYR A 219 14.77 -27.44 -0.22
N CYS A 220 14.98 -26.71 -1.32
CA CYS A 220 16.26 -26.03 -1.58
C CYS A 220 16.59 -25.02 -0.47
N GLU A 221 15.60 -24.27 0.01
CA GLU A 221 15.75 -23.37 1.17
C GLU A 221 16.15 -24.14 2.44
N ARG A 222 15.47 -25.25 2.73
CA ARG A 222 15.74 -26.06 3.93
C ARG A 222 17.14 -26.68 3.92
N GLU A 223 17.60 -27.18 2.77
CA GLU A 223 18.90 -27.86 2.63
C GLU A 223 20.05 -26.88 2.32
N GLY A 224 19.79 -25.56 2.23
CA GLY A 224 20.79 -24.56 1.91
C GLY A 224 21.35 -24.67 0.48
N MET A 225 20.59 -25.25 -0.44
CA MET A 225 20.99 -25.47 -1.83
C MET A 225 20.76 -24.20 -2.66
N PRO A 226 21.76 -23.69 -3.41
CA PRO A 226 21.55 -22.50 -4.25
C PRO A 226 20.64 -22.80 -5.46
N PHE A 227 19.60 -21.98 -5.65
CA PHE A 227 18.66 -22.06 -6.79
C PHE A 227 18.29 -20.65 -7.28
N THR A 228 17.55 -20.59 -8.39
CA THR A 228 16.95 -19.39 -8.96
C THR A 228 15.48 -19.67 -9.22
N VAL A 229 14.58 -18.78 -8.79
CA VAL A 229 13.14 -18.97 -9.01
C VAL A 229 12.77 -18.57 -10.44
N PHE A 230 11.96 -19.39 -11.11
CA PHE A 230 11.33 -19.01 -12.38
C PHE A 230 9.82 -19.21 -12.31
N GLU A 231 9.06 -18.31 -12.94
CA GLU A 231 7.61 -18.41 -13.06
C GLU A 231 7.21 -19.14 -14.35
N ASP A 232 7.90 -18.88 -15.45
CA ASP A 232 7.72 -19.49 -16.76
C ASP A 232 9.06 -19.56 -17.52
N TRP A 233 9.04 -20.13 -18.73
CA TRP A 233 10.26 -20.34 -19.52
C TRP A 233 10.88 -19.06 -20.10
N SER A 234 10.21 -17.90 -20.01
CA SER A 234 10.78 -16.63 -20.51
C SER A 234 12.00 -16.20 -19.69
N THR A 235 11.94 -16.36 -18.36
CA THR A 235 13.06 -16.03 -17.45
C THR A 235 14.20 -17.02 -17.59
N ILE A 236 13.90 -18.31 -17.79
CA ILE A 236 14.90 -19.34 -18.10
C ILE A 236 15.64 -18.96 -19.38
N LEU A 237 14.91 -18.60 -20.44
CA LEU A 237 15.48 -18.21 -21.72
C LEU A 237 16.37 -16.98 -21.59
N ALA A 238 15.90 -15.91 -20.94
CA ALA A 238 16.67 -14.69 -20.73
C ALA A 238 17.98 -14.97 -19.96
N THR A 239 17.89 -15.68 -18.85
CA THR A 239 19.06 -16.01 -18.01
C THR A 239 20.05 -16.90 -18.75
N THR A 240 19.55 -17.90 -19.49
CA THR A 240 20.40 -18.81 -20.26
C THR A 240 21.10 -18.08 -21.40
N LYS A 241 20.44 -17.14 -22.07
CA LYS A 241 21.06 -16.23 -23.07
C LYS A 241 22.20 -15.43 -22.46
N ASP A 242 21.98 -14.80 -21.32
CA ASP A 242 23.00 -13.98 -20.65
C ASP A 242 24.22 -14.81 -20.20
N ILE A 243 24.01 -16.04 -19.72
CA ILE A 243 25.09 -16.98 -19.40
C ILE A 243 25.83 -17.41 -20.67
N TYR A 244 25.09 -17.76 -21.74
CA TYR A 244 25.65 -18.22 -23.01
C TYR A 244 26.51 -17.15 -23.70
N GLU A 245 26.08 -15.89 -23.62
CA GLU A 245 26.78 -14.72 -24.14
C GLU A 245 27.92 -14.22 -23.23
N GLY A 246 28.03 -14.76 -22.01
CA GLY A 246 29.04 -14.37 -21.03
C GLY A 246 28.79 -13.02 -20.36
N LYS A 247 27.57 -12.46 -20.46
CA LYS A 247 27.15 -11.22 -19.79
C LYS A 247 27.09 -11.39 -18.28
N VAL A 248 26.69 -12.58 -17.82
CA VAL A 248 26.58 -12.93 -16.40
C VAL A 248 27.22 -14.28 -16.16
N SER A 249 27.97 -14.41 -15.06
CA SER A 249 28.47 -15.72 -14.61
C SER A 249 27.44 -16.43 -13.74
N VAL A 250 27.41 -17.75 -13.78
CA VAL A 250 26.53 -18.57 -12.92
C VAL A 250 26.70 -18.25 -11.42
N LYS A 251 27.93 -17.96 -10.99
CA LYS A 251 28.23 -17.53 -9.62
C LYS A 251 27.53 -16.22 -9.26
N ASN A 252 27.44 -15.26 -10.18
CA ASN A 252 26.77 -13.99 -9.95
C ASN A 252 25.25 -14.17 -9.83
N VAL A 253 24.66 -15.05 -10.64
CA VAL A 253 23.23 -15.41 -10.52
C VAL A 253 22.95 -16.03 -9.15
N ARG A 254 23.75 -17.02 -8.73
CA ARG A 254 23.64 -17.64 -7.39
C ARG A 254 23.81 -16.63 -6.25
N THR A 255 24.75 -15.70 -6.35
CA THR A 255 25.04 -14.71 -5.31
C THR A 255 23.94 -13.65 -5.21
N GLY A 256 23.36 -13.23 -6.34
CA GLY A 256 22.22 -12.32 -6.37
C GLY A 256 20.99 -12.90 -5.68
N VAL A 257 20.71 -14.20 -5.89
CA VAL A 257 19.60 -14.90 -5.21
C VAL A 257 19.89 -15.11 -3.72
N GLN A 258 21.13 -15.44 -3.33
CA GLN A 258 21.51 -15.58 -1.92
C GLN A 258 21.39 -14.27 -1.13
N LEU A 259 21.74 -13.13 -1.73
CA LEU A 259 21.54 -11.80 -1.13
C LEU A 259 20.05 -11.45 -1.04
N GLY A 260 19.25 -11.82 -2.06
CA GLY A 260 17.79 -11.69 -2.02
C GLY A 260 17.13 -12.54 -0.94
N ALA A 261 17.56 -13.80 -0.79
CA ALA A 261 17.06 -14.73 0.23
C ALA A 261 17.51 -14.35 1.64
N PHE A 262 18.75 -13.88 1.82
CA PHE A 262 19.22 -13.33 3.09
C PHE A 262 18.45 -12.06 3.48
N GLY A 263 18.18 -11.19 2.50
CA GLY A 263 17.30 -10.04 2.66
C GLY A 263 15.87 -10.45 3.04
N PHE A 264 15.31 -11.47 2.40
CA PHE A 264 13.98 -12.02 2.70
C PHE A 264 13.92 -12.68 4.08
N PHE A 265 14.95 -13.42 4.50
CA PHE A 265 15.01 -14.05 5.81
C PHE A 265 15.14 -13.03 6.95
N ILE A 266 15.97 -12.00 6.74
CA ILE A 266 16.01 -10.83 7.63
C ILE A 266 14.65 -10.14 7.65
N PHE A 267 14.00 -9.95 6.50
CA PHE A 267 12.66 -9.40 6.41
C PHE A 267 11.62 -10.27 7.15
N LEU A 268 11.71 -11.60 7.10
CA LEU A 268 10.79 -12.53 7.77
C LEU A 268 10.98 -12.57 9.28
N ILE A 269 12.25 -12.53 9.75
CA ILE A 269 12.57 -12.33 11.16
C ILE A 269 12.03 -10.99 11.62
N ILE A 270 12.30 -9.93 10.86
CA ILE A 270 11.81 -8.60 11.16
C ILE A 270 10.27 -8.60 11.18
N LEU A 271 9.58 -9.26 10.24
CA LEU A 271 8.12 -9.43 10.21
C LEU A 271 7.57 -10.21 11.41
N LEU A 272 8.25 -11.27 11.86
CA LEU A 272 7.84 -12.07 13.01
C LEU A 272 8.01 -11.29 14.32
N ILE A 273 9.15 -10.62 14.46
CA ILE A 273 9.40 -9.73 15.59
C ILE A 273 8.42 -8.56 15.53
N ASP A 274 8.12 -8.02 14.35
CA ASP A 274 7.18 -6.93 14.16
C ASP A 274 5.72 -7.32 14.39
N ASN A 275 5.30 -8.53 14.02
CA ASN A 275 4.00 -9.09 14.38
C ASN A 275 3.82 -9.21 15.90
N GLN A 276 4.92 -9.40 16.64
CA GLN A 276 4.89 -9.57 18.09
C GLN A 276 5.22 -8.29 18.88
N PHE A 277 5.99 -7.37 18.29
CA PHE A 277 6.59 -6.21 18.97
C PHE A 277 6.61 -4.90 18.16
N ARG A 278 6.04 -4.86 16.94
CA ARG A 278 6.01 -3.71 16.01
C ARG A 278 7.38 -3.02 15.82
N VAL A 279 8.28 -3.68 15.10
CA VAL A 279 9.70 -3.30 14.95
C VAL A 279 10.03 -2.81 13.53
N LEU A 280 9.13 -3.00 12.56
CA LEU A 280 9.22 -2.39 11.23
C LEU A 280 8.77 -0.94 11.26
N PRO A 281 9.32 -0.08 10.37
CA PRO A 281 8.80 1.27 10.17
C PRO A 281 7.34 1.25 9.72
N ASN A 282 6.53 2.15 10.28
CA ASN A 282 5.09 2.27 9.98
C ASN A 282 4.74 2.52 8.50
N SER A 283 5.71 2.80 7.61
CA SER A 283 5.48 2.92 6.17
C SER A 283 5.05 1.59 5.50
N ILE A 284 5.40 0.44 6.08
CA ILE A 284 5.00 -0.88 5.54
C ILE A 284 3.63 -1.33 6.11
N HIS A 285 3.29 -0.90 7.33
CA HIS A 285 1.98 -1.17 7.96
C HIS A 285 0.84 -0.31 7.42
N GLY A 286 1.15 0.87 6.86
CA GLY A 286 0.19 1.76 6.22
C GLY A 286 -0.32 1.27 4.86
N HIS A 287 0.22 0.18 4.31
CA HIS A 287 -0.08 -0.30 2.95
C HIS A 287 -0.91 -1.59 2.90
N LEU A 288 -1.57 -1.98 3.99
CA LEU A 288 -2.66 -2.95 3.90
C LEU A 288 -3.96 -2.19 3.61
N PRO A 289 -4.44 -2.13 2.34
CA PRO A 289 -5.79 -1.69 2.12
C PRO A 289 -6.70 -2.62 2.91
N THR A 290 -7.46 -2.08 3.87
CA THR A 290 -8.58 -2.80 4.49
C THR A 290 -9.72 -3.04 3.49
N HIS A 291 -9.49 -2.80 2.19
CA HIS A 291 -10.51 -2.68 1.17
C HIS A 291 -10.16 -3.53 -0.05
N HIS A 292 -11.04 -4.47 -0.34
CA HIS A 292 -11.11 -5.18 -1.60
C HIS A 292 -12.47 -4.85 -2.23
N PRO A 293 -12.52 -4.47 -3.53
CA PRO A 293 -13.78 -4.29 -4.25
C PRO A 293 -14.64 -5.57 -4.18
N GLY A 294 -15.96 -5.43 -4.05
CA GLY A 294 -16.91 -6.55 -4.05
C GLY A 294 -17.09 -7.25 -2.70
N PHE A 295 -16.85 -6.57 -1.57
CA PHE A 295 -17.16 -7.09 -0.22
C PHE A 295 -18.36 -6.38 0.39
N VAL A 296 -19.24 -7.16 1.02
CA VAL A 296 -20.39 -6.68 1.80
C VAL A 296 -20.29 -7.11 3.26
N VAL A 297 -20.83 -6.28 4.15
CA VAL A 297 -20.89 -6.55 5.59
C VAL A 297 -22.09 -7.45 5.89
N THR A 298 -21.86 -8.56 6.59
CA THR A 298 -22.91 -9.56 6.92
C THR A 298 -23.33 -9.53 8.40
N ASP A 299 -22.45 -9.04 9.27
CA ASP A 299 -22.74 -8.83 10.69
C ASP A 299 -21.84 -7.76 11.30
N VAL A 300 -22.28 -7.15 12.39
CA VAL A 300 -21.55 -6.15 13.17
C VAL A 300 -21.87 -6.37 14.65
N THR A 301 -20.87 -6.33 15.51
CA THR A 301 -21.04 -6.46 16.95
C THR A 301 -19.99 -5.66 17.72
N ILE A 302 -20.18 -5.51 19.02
CA ILE A 302 -19.16 -4.96 19.91
C ILE A 302 -18.78 -6.03 20.93
N VAL A 303 -17.47 -6.17 21.15
CA VAL A 303 -16.92 -7.03 22.20
C VAL A 303 -16.21 -6.18 23.23
N THR A 304 -16.57 -6.38 24.49
CA THR A 304 -15.91 -5.78 25.65
C THR A 304 -15.02 -6.80 26.33
N CYS A 305 -13.82 -6.40 26.73
CA CYS A 305 -12.96 -7.25 27.55
C CYS A 305 -12.42 -6.52 28.78
N SER A 306 -11.92 -7.31 29.73
CA SER A 306 -11.34 -6.82 30.98
C SER A 306 -9.94 -7.38 31.18
N SER A 307 -8.97 -6.51 31.47
CA SER A 307 -7.59 -6.92 31.79
C SER A 307 -7.47 -7.59 33.16
N ILE A 308 -8.49 -7.52 34.01
CA ILE A 308 -8.54 -8.23 35.31
C ILE A 308 -8.98 -9.69 35.13
N ASN A 309 -9.76 -9.98 34.09
CA ASN A 309 -10.24 -11.34 33.81
C ASN A 309 -9.34 -12.00 32.76
N LEU A 310 -8.47 -12.92 33.19
CA LEU A 310 -7.52 -13.65 32.33
C LEU A 310 -8.18 -14.48 31.21
N PHE A 311 -9.49 -14.75 31.30
CA PHE A 311 -10.26 -15.46 30.27
C PHE A 311 -11.05 -14.52 29.34
N SER A 312 -10.97 -13.21 29.56
CA SER A 312 -11.65 -12.21 28.75
C SER A 312 -10.80 -11.86 27.52
N SER A 313 -11.40 -11.93 26.32
CA SER A 313 -10.75 -11.51 25.08
C SER A 313 -11.57 -10.44 24.37
N CYS A 314 -10.89 -9.43 23.83
CA CYS A 314 -11.45 -8.45 22.91
C CYS A 314 -11.29 -8.86 21.44
N THR A 315 -10.86 -10.09 21.16
CA THR A 315 -10.70 -10.61 19.81
C THR A 315 -11.72 -11.73 19.56
N LEU A 316 -12.39 -11.63 18.41
CA LEU A 316 -13.14 -12.73 17.83
C LEU A 316 -12.25 -13.50 16.85
N ASP A 317 -12.73 -14.63 16.34
CA ASP A 317 -12.03 -15.42 15.33
C ASP A 317 -11.65 -14.54 14.11
N PRO A 318 -10.35 -14.28 13.86
CA PRO A 318 -9.91 -13.37 12.81
C PRO A 318 -10.16 -13.93 11.40
N SER A 319 -10.46 -15.22 11.26
CA SER A 319 -10.86 -15.81 9.97
C SER A 319 -12.29 -15.42 9.57
N VAL A 320 -13.10 -14.96 10.53
CA VAL A 320 -14.51 -14.59 10.34
C VAL A 320 -14.75 -13.10 10.58
N TRP A 321 -14.13 -12.54 11.61
CA TRP A 321 -14.38 -11.18 12.09
C TRP A 321 -13.19 -10.27 11.84
N SER A 322 -13.45 -9.12 11.22
CA SER A 322 -12.54 -7.98 11.18
C SER A 322 -12.79 -7.08 12.38
N ARG A 323 -11.73 -6.57 13.02
CA ARG A 323 -11.82 -5.62 14.15
C ARG A 323 -11.48 -4.21 13.68
N VAL A 324 -12.28 -3.23 14.10
CA VAL A 324 -11.88 -1.81 14.03
C VAL A 324 -10.91 -1.55 15.17
N ASP A 325 -9.67 -1.18 14.87
CA ASP A 325 -8.58 -1.03 15.86
C ASP A 325 -8.65 0.30 16.63
N LYS A 326 -9.84 0.59 17.20
CA LYS A 326 -10.12 1.77 18.00
C LYS A 326 -10.84 1.36 19.28
N ASP A 327 -10.20 1.59 20.42
CA ASP A 327 -10.83 1.36 21.72
C ASP A 327 -11.94 2.41 21.92
N LEU A 328 -13.17 1.96 22.09
CA LEU A 328 -14.34 2.83 22.24
C LEU A 328 -14.28 3.70 23.50
N TYR A 329 -13.42 3.36 24.46
CA TYR A 329 -13.16 4.18 25.64
C TYR A 329 -11.98 5.16 25.49
N LEU A 330 -11.29 5.17 24.34
CA LEU A 330 -10.09 5.99 24.09
C LEU A 330 -9.03 5.85 25.19
N GLY A 331 -8.85 4.64 25.75
CA GLY A 331 -7.90 4.37 26.82
C GLY A 331 -8.23 5.04 28.16
N ASN A 332 -9.43 5.63 28.33
CA ASN A 332 -9.85 6.23 29.59
C ASN A 332 -10.15 5.19 30.69
N THR A 333 -10.16 3.90 30.34
CA THR A 333 -10.37 2.78 31.23
C THR A 333 -9.09 1.96 31.38
N TRP A 334 -8.71 1.69 32.63
CA TRP A 334 -7.47 1.01 32.99
C TRP A 334 -7.64 -0.51 33.04
N THR A 335 -8.90 -0.97 33.15
CA THR A 335 -9.24 -2.37 33.34
C THR A 335 -10.11 -2.95 32.23
N SER A 336 -10.55 -2.14 31.27
CA SER A 336 -11.53 -2.55 30.27
C SER A 336 -11.25 -1.91 28.92
N ALA A 337 -11.60 -2.62 27.86
CA ALA A 337 -11.53 -2.13 26.48
C ALA A 337 -12.77 -2.61 25.72
N ALA A 338 -13.15 -1.91 24.67
CA ALA A 338 -14.26 -2.31 23.81
C ALA A 338 -13.95 -2.00 22.35
N TYR A 339 -14.30 -2.92 21.44
CA TYR A 339 -14.00 -2.80 20.02
C TYR A 339 -15.18 -3.23 19.14
N VAL A 340 -15.40 -2.49 18.07
CA VAL A 340 -16.33 -2.88 17.00
C VAL A 340 -15.69 -3.99 16.17
N HIS A 341 -16.47 -5.04 15.93
CA HIS A 341 -16.13 -6.14 15.03
C HIS A 341 -17.20 -6.24 13.94
N PHE A 342 -16.79 -6.58 12.72
CA PHE A 342 -17.71 -6.82 11.63
C PHE A 342 -17.25 -8.00 10.76
N GLN A 343 -18.22 -8.74 10.24
CA GLN A 343 -18.01 -9.78 9.24
C GLN A 343 -18.13 -9.19 7.86
N ARG A 344 -17.32 -9.68 6.92
CA ARG A 344 -17.41 -9.33 5.51
C ARG A 344 -17.26 -10.57 4.65
N LYS A 345 -18.01 -10.63 3.56
CA LYS A 345 -17.89 -11.66 2.53
C LYS A 345 -17.80 -11.02 1.17
N ARG A 346 -17.17 -11.71 0.22
CA ARG A 346 -17.26 -11.30 -1.18
C ARG A 346 -18.67 -11.51 -1.68
N GLU A 347 -19.16 -10.60 -2.50
CA GLU A 347 -20.48 -10.70 -3.13
C GLU A 347 -20.62 -12.02 -3.92
N GLU A 348 -19.56 -12.46 -4.59
CA GLU A 348 -19.47 -13.73 -5.32
C GLU A 348 -19.45 -14.99 -4.44
N GLU A 349 -19.19 -14.84 -3.13
CA GLU A 349 -19.14 -15.95 -2.16
C GLU A 349 -20.41 -16.03 -1.28
N LEU A 350 -21.40 -15.17 -1.51
CA LEU A 350 -22.65 -15.17 -0.77
C LEU A 350 -23.48 -16.42 -1.09
N LEU A 351 -23.83 -17.18 -0.06
CA LEU A 351 -24.78 -18.28 -0.14
C LEU A 351 -26.22 -17.75 -0.05
N GLU A 352 -27.21 -18.50 -0.56
CA GLU A 352 -28.64 -18.11 -0.44
C GLU A 352 -29.11 -17.93 1.02
N THR A 353 -28.40 -18.53 1.98
CA THR A 353 -28.68 -18.41 3.41
C THR A 353 -28.00 -17.21 4.07
N ASP A 354 -27.04 -16.58 3.39
CA ASP A 354 -26.33 -15.42 3.93
C ASP A 354 -27.25 -14.19 3.94
N LYS A 355 -27.09 -13.37 4.98
CA LYS A 355 -27.79 -12.10 5.10
C LYS A 355 -26.80 -10.95 5.06
N VAL A 356 -27.07 -9.97 4.22
CA VAL A 356 -26.30 -8.74 4.07
C VAL A 356 -26.89 -7.65 4.95
N VAL A 357 -26.04 -6.89 5.64
CA VAL A 357 -26.46 -5.73 6.43
C VAL A 357 -26.83 -4.59 5.48
N ILE A 358 -28.10 -4.19 5.50
CA ILE A 358 -28.64 -3.10 4.69
C ILE A 358 -28.89 -1.83 5.48
N ASP A 359 -28.97 -1.94 6.81
CA ASP A 359 -29.05 -0.77 7.66
C ASP A 359 -28.46 -1.06 9.05
N LEU A 360 -27.90 -0.03 9.66
CA LEU A 360 -27.33 -0.03 11.00
C LEU A 360 -27.77 1.24 11.71
N ARG A 361 -28.43 1.07 12.85
CA ARG A 361 -28.84 2.18 13.73
C ARG A 361 -28.36 1.92 15.15
N ILE A 362 -28.10 2.99 15.90
CA ILE A 362 -27.82 2.91 17.33
C ILE A 362 -29.04 3.47 18.06
N SER A 363 -29.63 2.68 18.97
CA SER A 363 -30.85 3.06 19.69
C SER A 363 -31.05 2.22 20.95
N ARG A 364 -31.63 2.84 22.00
CA ARG A 364 -32.09 2.13 23.21
C ARG A 364 -33.33 1.24 22.93
N PHE A 365 -34.08 1.53 21.88
CA PHE A 365 -35.32 0.84 21.51
C PHE A 365 -35.26 0.29 20.09
N ASN A 366 -36.04 -0.75 19.79
CA ASN A 366 -36.13 -1.32 18.44
C ASN A 366 -36.58 -0.25 17.41
N PRO A 367 -35.78 0.06 16.38
CA PRO A 367 -36.13 1.08 15.38
C PRO A 367 -37.42 0.78 14.60
N GLY A 368 -37.79 -0.49 14.40
CA GLY A 368 -39.01 -0.87 13.68
C GLY A 368 -40.31 -0.37 14.36
N LEU A 369 -40.30 -0.19 15.68
CA LEU A 369 -41.44 0.36 16.43
C LEU A 369 -41.59 1.89 16.27
N LEU A 370 -40.51 2.58 15.91
CA LEU A 370 -40.51 4.03 15.68
C LEU A 370 -40.93 4.35 14.25
N ASP A 371 -40.44 3.58 13.28
CA ASP A 371 -40.74 3.76 11.85
C ASP A 371 -42.23 3.44 11.53
N SER A 372 -42.82 2.47 12.22
CA SER A 372 -44.24 2.11 12.09
C SER A 372 -45.20 3.18 12.66
N LYS A 373 -44.80 3.93 13.69
CA LYS A 373 -45.61 5.02 14.28
C LYS A 373 -45.57 6.31 13.47
N THR A 374 -44.44 6.62 12.82
CA THR A 374 -44.27 7.87 12.06
C THR A 374 -44.94 7.82 10.68
N LYS A 375 -44.98 6.65 10.03
CA LYS A 375 -45.58 6.51 8.69
C LYS A 375 -47.08 6.19 8.68
N ASN A 376 -47.65 5.69 9.79
CA ASN A 376 -49.04 5.21 9.79
C ASN A 376 -49.86 5.68 11.01
N PRO A 377 -50.07 7.00 11.20
CA PRO A 377 -50.82 7.54 12.35
C PRO A 377 -52.33 7.21 12.33
N ARG A 378 -52.86 6.57 11.27
CA ARG A 378 -54.29 6.26 11.08
C ARG A 378 -54.59 4.84 10.58
N GLY A 379 -53.78 3.85 10.92
CA GLY A 379 -54.16 2.43 10.83
C GLY A 379 -54.50 1.88 9.43
N GLY A 380 -53.84 2.36 8.37
CA GLY A 380 -53.98 1.78 7.02
C GLY A 380 -53.16 0.50 6.85
N VAL A 381 -53.57 -0.38 5.93
CA VAL A 381 -52.86 -1.64 5.61
C VAL A 381 -51.41 -1.34 5.17
N PRO A 382 -50.38 -2.02 5.71
CA PRO A 382 -48.98 -1.76 5.37
C PRO A 382 -48.67 -2.10 3.92
N ASN A 383 -47.87 -1.27 3.24
CA ASN A 383 -47.27 -1.63 1.95
C ASN A 383 -46.07 -2.56 2.19
N ALA A 384 -45.65 -3.34 1.19
CA ALA A 384 -44.49 -4.26 1.26
C ALA A 384 -43.12 -3.59 1.60
N ILE A 385 -43.09 -2.27 1.79
CA ILE A 385 -41.92 -1.45 2.15
C ILE A 385 -41.96 -1.03 3.63
N ASP A 386 -43.01 -1.38 4.38
CA ASP A 386 -43.12 -1.08 5.81
C ASP A 386 -42.31 -2.08 6.65
N SER A 387 -41.23 -1.60 7.26
CA SER A 387 -40.38 -2.39 8.16
C SER A 387 -41.16 -2.81 9.41
N THR A 388 -41.16 -4.11 9.72
CA THR A 388 -41.78 -4.65 10.93
C THR A 388 -40.75 -4.73 12.08
N GLU A 389 -41.25 -4.88 13.32
CA GLU A 389 -40.39 -5.07 14.50
C GLU A 389 -39.43 -6.27 14.37
N ALA A 390 -39.82 -7.29 13.59
CA ALA A 390 -39.05 -8.51 13.35
C ALA A 390 -37.85 -8.33 12.38
N ASP A 391 -37.76 -7.19 11.69
CA ASP A 391 -36.71 -6.95 10.68
C ASP A 391 -35.37 -6.48 11.29
N TRP A 392 -35.36 -6.16 12.58
CA TRP A 392 -34.22 -5.57 13.28
C TRP A 392 -33.66 -6.50 14.34
N GLU A 393 -32.36 -6.75 14.27
CA GLU A 393 -31.63 -7.61 15.20
C GLU A 393 -30.76 -6.80 16.15
N ALA A 394 -30.93 -7.01 17.46
CA ALA A 394 -30.13 -6.32 18.48
C ALA A 394 -28.71 -6.88 18.60
N ARG A 395 -27.77 -6.01 18.95
CA ARG A 395 -26.37 -6.28 19.27
C ARG A 395 -25.92 -5.41 20.45
N PRO A 396 -24.79 -5.72 21.12
CA PRO A 396 -24.27 -4.88 22.21
C PRO A 396 -24.02 -3.42 21.79
N GLY A 397 -24.04 -2.50 22.76
CA GLY A 397 -23.81 -1.07 22.51
C GLY A 397 -24.98 -0.34 21.85
N GLY A 398 -26.18 -0.93 21.89
CA GLY A 398 -27.39 -0.36 21.29
C GLY A 398 -27.43 -0.48 19.76
N ILE A 399 -26.56 -1.29 19.16
CA ILE A 399 -26.56 -1.54 17.71
C ILE A 399 -27.80 -2.37 17.34
N TRP A 400 -28.50 -1.92 16.30
CA TRP A 400 -29.57 -2.64 15.63
C TRP A 400 -29.19 -2.83 14.17
N LEU A 401 -29.22 -4.07 13.70
CA LEU A 401 -28.93 -4.43 12.31
C LEU A 401 -30.20 -4.82 11.59
N ARG A 402 -30.40 -4.24 10.41
CA ARG A 402 -31.37 -4.75 9.44
C ARG A 402 -30.61 -5.53 8.38
N ARG A 403 -30.98 -6.78 8.19
CA ARG A 403 -30.30 -7.69 7.25
C ARG A 403 -31.27 -8.32 6.27
N SER A 404 -30.83 -8.52 5.03
CA SER A 404 -31.65 -9.10 3.96
C SER A 404 -30.91 -10.25 3.28
N SER A 405 -31.66 -11.29 2.88
CA SER A 405 -31.20 -12.42 2.07
C SER A 405 -31.66 -12.31 0.60
N GLU A 406 -32.15 -11.14 0.18
CA GLU A 406 -32.65 -10.96 -1.19
C GLU A 406 -31.50 -10.94 -2.22
N PRO A 407 -31.63 -11.66 -3.36
CA PRO A 407 -30.54 -11.91 -4.33
C PRO A 407 -29.88 -10.69 -5.02
N HIS A 408 -30.39 -9.47 -4.81
CA HIS A 408 -29.89 -8.24 -5.46
C HIS A 408 -29.53 -7.14 -4.47
N VAL A 409 -29.60 -7.44 -3.17
CA VAL A 409 -29.39 -6.43 -2.13
C VAL A 409 -27.91 -6.15 -1.90
N SER A 410 -27.03 -7.14 -2.14
CA SER A 410 -25.58 -6.95 -2.19
C SER A 410 -25.18 -5.85 -3.18
N ASP A 411 -25.85 -5.80 -4.33
CA ASP A 411 -25.53 -4.90 -5.45
C ASP A 411 -26.19 -3.52 -5.30
N SER A 412 -27.02 -3.36 -4.27
CA SER A 412 -27.76 -2.13 -4.04
C SER A 412 -26.86 -1.06 -3.43
N LYS A 413 -27.16 0.21 -3.70
CA LYS A 413 -26.56 1.36 -2.98
C LYS A 413 -26.86 1.37 -1.46
N GLN A 414 -27.62 0.38 -0.96
CA GLN A 414 -28.04 0.30 0.43
C GLN A 414 -27.16 -0.64 1.26
N ALA A 415 -26.52 -1.64 0.66
CA ALA A 415 -25.66 -2.58 1.39
C ALA A 415 -24.48 -1.87 2.05
N LEU A 416 -24.21 -2.22 3.30
CA LEU A 416 -23.01 -1.78 4.00
C LEU A 416 -21.81 -2.54 3.46
N THR A 417 -20.74 -1.83 3.12
CA THR A 417 -19.49 -2.42 2.60
C THR A 417 -18.30 -2.19 3.53
N SER A 418 -18.44 -1.36 4.55
CA SER A 418 -17.42 -1.17 5.59
C SER A 418 -18.00 -0.51 6.85
N VAL A 419 -17.28 -0.67 7.97
CA VAL A 419 -17.59 -0.11 9.28
C VAL A 419 -16.30 0.40 9.92
N ASP A 420 -16.35 1.57 10.52
CA ASP A 420 -15.25 2.21 11.25
C ASP A 420 -15.84 3.03 12.43
N VAL A 421 -15.00 3.64 13.25
CA VAL A 421 -15.38 4.42 14.43
C VAL A 421 -14.71 5.79 14.38
N LEU A 422 -15.47 6.83 14.73
CA LEU A 422 -14.99 8.18 14.95
C LEU A 422 -15.49 8.67 16.32
N PHE A 423 -14.93 9.76 16.82
CA PHE A 423 -15.20 10.26 18.17
C PHE A 423 -15.51 11.76 18.15
N GLY A 424 -16.27 12.21 19.16
CA GLY A 424 -16.67 13.61 19.33
C GLY A 424 -18.05 13.94 18.77
N ALA A 425 -18.69 14.97 19.32
CA ALA A 425 -19.99 15.49 18.89
C ALA A 425 -19.94 16.07 17.47
N ASP A 426 -18.77 16.56 17.08
CA ASP A 426 -18.43 17.20 15.82
C ASP A 426 -17.72 16.23 14.85
N ALA A 427 -17.83 14.91 15.09
CA ALA A 427 -17.28 13.89 14.20
C ALA A 427 -17.90 13.97 12.80
N VAL A 428 -17.04 14.01 11.78
CA VAL A 428 -17.43 14.02 10.36
C VAL A 428 -16.60 13.00 9.58
N ASP A 429 -17.11 12.56 8.44
CA ASP A 429 -16.40 11.63 7.54
C ASP A 429 -16.28 12.23 6.13
N PRO A 430 -15.08 12.63 5.69
CA PRO A 430 -14.83 13.16 4.35
C PRO A 430 -14.74 12.07 3.28
N ARG A 431 -14.68 10.80 3.66
CA ARG A 431 -14.55 9.70 2.70
C ARG A 431 -15.88 9.54 1.93
N PRO A 432 -15.86 9.32 0.61
CA PRO A 432 -17.12 9.23 -0.14
C PRO A 432 -17.97 8.03 0.28
N GLN A 433 -19.29 8.24 0.31
CA GLN A 433 -20.29 7.23 0.69
C GLN A 433 -20.18 6.72 2.14
N TRP A 434 -19.40 7.38 2.98
CA TRP A 434 -19.40 7.15 4.42
C TRP A 434 -20.44 8.03 5.11
N GLU A 435 -21.02 7.49 6.18
CA GLU A 435 -22.07 8.11 6.97
C GLU A 435 -21.78 7.89 8.46
N VAL A 436 -21.51 8.97 9.20
CA VAL A 436 -21.39 8.94 10.66
C VAL A 436 -22.78 8.82 11.26
N LYS A 437 -22.96 7.94 12.25
CA LYS A 437 -24.23 7.78 12.95
C LYS A 437 -24.40 8.84 14.05
N ASP A 438 -25.57 9.48 14.06
CA ASP A 438 -25.90 10.59 14.98
C ASP A 438 -25.98 10.18 16.46
N THR A 439 -26.27 8.92 16.74
CA THR A 439 -26.36 8.40 18.12
C THR A 439 -25.05 7.74 18.50
N VAL A 440 -24.52 8.10 19.67
CA VAL A 440 -23.30 7.50 20.24
C VAL A 440 -23.53 6.05 20.66
N VAL A 441 -22.46 5.27 20.69
CA VAL A 441 -22.48 3.87 21.17
C VAL A 441 -22.92 3.82 22.64
N LEU A 442 -23.91 2.96 22.93
CA LEU A 442 -24.60 2.88 24.22
C LEU A 442 -24.10 1.70 25.06
N LEU A 443 -22.78 1.64 25.33
CA LEU A 443 -22.21 0.61 26.21
C LEU A 443 -22.26 1.01 27.68
N ASN A 444 -21.84 2.24 27.98
CA ASN A 444 -21.87 2.81 29.32
C ASN A 444 -21.71 4.34 29.25
N SER A 445 -21.70 5.00 30.41
CA SER A 445 -21.53 6.45 30.50
C SER A 445 -20.18 6.96 29.96
N LEU A 446 -19.16 6.10 29.84
CA LEU A 446 -17.86 6.48 29.31
C LEU A 446 -17.87 6.53 27.78
N THR A 447 -18.53 5.59 27.09
CA THR A 447 -18.72 5.72 25.63
C THR A 447 -19.61 6.89 25.25
N GLU A 448 -20.56 7.24 26.14
CA GLU A 448 -21.35 8.47 25.99
C GLU A 448 -20.46 9.72 26.18
N ALA A 449 -19.51 9.71 27.13
CA ALA A 449 -18.60 10.82 27.38
C ALA A 449 -17.48 10.97 26.31
N THR A 450 -17.00 9.86 25.73
CA THR A 450 -16.07 9.90 24.59
C THR A 450 -16.77 10.12 23.25
N GLU A 451 -18.10 10.09 23.25
CA GLU A 451 -18.95 10.25 22.08
C GLU A 451 -18.50 9.34 20.93
N ALA A 452 -18.25 8.06 21.23
CA ALA A 452 -17.87 7.08 20.23
C ALA A 452 -19.02 6.85 19.24
N ARG A 453 -18.78 7.11 17.96
CA ARG A 453 -19.77 7.04 16.87
C ARG A 453 -19.33 6.03 15.83
N ILE A 454 -20.27 5.20 15.40
CA ILE A 454 -20.03 4.29 14.28
C ILE A 454 -20.15 5.08 12.98
N THR A 455 -19.20 4.93 12.07
CA THR A 455 -19.31 5.40 10.68
C THR A 455 -19.36 4.19 9.74
N VAL A 456 -20.22 4.24 8.73
CA VAL A 456 -20.45 3.12 7.80
C VAL A 456 -20.34 3.56 6.36
N ARG A 457 -19.79 2.71 5.49
CA ARG A 457 -19.79 2.92 4.04
C ARG A 457 -20.89 2.13 3.37
N ARG A 458 -21.55 2.73 2.37
CA ARG A 458 -22.56 2.06 1.56
C ARG A 458 -22.20 1.98 0.08
N GLY A 459 -22.49 0.85 -0.52
CA GLY A 459 -22.26 0.60 -1.94
C GLY A 459 -20.78 0.51 -2.34
N VAL A 460 -20.55 0.52 -3.65
CA VAL A 460 -19.23 0.34 -4.26
C VAL A 460 -18.39 1.61 -4.09
N PRO A 461 -17.19 1.51 -3.47
CA PRO A 461 -16.31 2.65 -3.26
C PRO A 461 -15.93 3.30 -4.59
N PRO A 462 -16.02 4.63 -4.72
CA PRO A 462 -15.58 5.30 -5.94
C PRO A 462 -14.05 5.27 -6.03
N THR A 463 -13.52 5.11 -7.24
CA THR A 463 -12.10 5.34 -7.50
C THR A 463 -11.81 6.84 -7.39
N LEU A 464 -10.98 7.21 -6.42
CA LEU A 464 -10.53 8.59 -6.25
C LEU A 464 -9.48 8.92 -7.31
N LYS A 465 -9.67 10.05 -8.01
CA LYS A 465 -8.67 10.61 -8.90
C LYS A 465 -8.00 11.78 -8.20
N LYS A 466 -6.67 11.78 -8.13
CA LYS A 466 -5.91 12.94 -7.62
C LYS A 466 -6.22 14.16 -8.52
N PRO A 467 -6.60 15.31 -7.96
CA PRO A 467 -6.90 16.50 -8.76
C PRO A 467 -5.63 17.02 -9.42
N GLU A 468 -5.75 17.48 -10.67
CA GLU A 468 -4.66 18.18 -11.35
C GLU A 468 -4.87 19.68 -11.20
N LEU A 469 -3.94 20.37 -10.55
CA LEU A 469 -4.02 21.81 -10.34
C LEU A 469 -3.68 22.56 -11.61
N ARG A 470 -4.46 23.61 -11.91
CA ARG A 470 -4.28 24.43 -13.11
C ARG A 470 -4.49 25.90 -12.83
N ILE A 471 -3.75 26.75 -13.53
CA ILE A 471 -4.04 28.17 -13.64
C ILE A 471 -5.41 28.35 -14.31
N ASN A 472 -6.25 29.20 -13.74
CA ASN A 472 -7.60 29.42 -14.22
C ASN A 472 -7.63 30.26 -15.52
N ASP A 473 -8.82 30.39 -16.12
CA ASP A 473 -9.00 31.10 -17.40
C ASP A 473 -8.66 32.60 -17.33
N SER A 474 -8.62 33.18 -16.13
CA SER A 474 -8.22 34.56 -15.89
C SER A 474 -6.73 34.73 -15.64
N GLU A 475 -5.92 33.68 -15.85
CA GLU A 475 -4.47 33.66 -15.57
C GLU A 475 -4.13 33.91 -14.09
N ARG A 476 -5.06 33.56 -13.20
CA ARG A 476 -4.91 33.70 -11.75
C ARG A 476 -4.85 32.34 -11.07
N PHE A 477 -4.25 32.32 -9.89
CA PHE A 477 -4.32 31.21 -8.95
C PHE A 477 -4.37 31.79 -7.53
N LYS A 478 -5.10 31.17 -6.61
CA LYS A 478 -5.22 31.62 -5.22
C LYS A 478 -4.94 30.47 -4.27
N ILE A 479 -3.98 30.70 -3.36
CA ILE A 479 -3.67 29.80 -2.24
C ILE A 479 -4.20 30.42 -0.96
N MET A 480 -4.94 29.63 -0.18
CA MET A 480 -5.25 29.90 1.22
C MET A 480 -4.29 29.08 2.08
N GLN A 481 -3.53 29.72 2.97
CA GLN A 481 -2.67 29.02 3.92
C GLN A 481 -3.37 28.96 5.27
N ALA A 482 -3.85 27.77 5.64
CA ALA A 482 -4.30 27.48 6.99
C ALA A 482 -3.10 26.96 7.80
N ALA A 483 -2.89 27.53 8.97
CA ALA A 483 -1.80 27.15 9.86
C ALA A 483 -2.33 27.10 11.29
N ASP A 484 -1.85 26.12 12.06
CA ASP A 484 -2.06 26.03 13.50
C ASP A 484 -3.56 25.99 13.85
N LEU A 485 -4.35 25.13 13.20
CA LEU A 485 -5.78 24.96 13.53
C LEU A 485 -5.96 24.30 14.90
N HIS A 486 -5.04 23.43 15.32
CA HIS A 486 -5.04 22.76 16.63
C HIS A 486 -6.37 22.06 16.95
N LEU A 487 -6.93 21.32 15.98
CA LEU A 487 -8.17 20.57 16.15
C LEU A 487 -7.97 19.35 17.05
N THR A 488 -9.01 18.96 17.78
CA THR A 488 -8.95 17.89 18.79
C THR A 488 -9.84 16.72 18.40
N THR A 489 -9.86 15.65 19.20
CA THR A 489 -10.83 14.55 18.97
C THR A 489 -12.28 15.00 19.16
N GLY A 490 -12.57 15.90 20.10
CA GLY A 490 -13.92 16.47 20.34
C GLY A 490 -13.98 17.96 20.02
N THR A 491 -14.90 18.70 20.61
CA THR A 491 -15.09 20.13 20.28
C THR A 491 -13.98 21.07 20.78
N GLY A 492 -13.07 20.57 21.63
CA GLY A 492 -11.93 21.32 22.15
C GLY A 492 -12.30 22.49 23.08
N ALA A 493 -11.30 23.10 23.70
CA ALA A 493 -11.47 24.28 24.55
C ALA A 493 -10.68 25.45 23.96
N CYS A 494 -11.34 26.60 23.80
CA CYS A 494 -10.68 27.78 23.27
C CYS A 494 -9.52 28.24 24.17
N ARG A 495 -8.36 28.48 23.56
CA ARG A 495 -7.21 29.14 24.18
C ARG A 495 -7.16 30.59 23.69
N ASP A 496 -7.17 31.52 24.63
CA ASP A 496 -7.08 32.96 24.40
C ASP A 496 -8.03 33.53 23.32
N PRO A 497 -9.34 33.20 23.34
CA PRO A 497 -10.27 33.69 22.32
C PRO A 497 -10.44 35.22 22.39
N VAL A 498 -10.45 35.86 21.22
CA VAL A 498 -10.79 37.29 21.08
C VAL A 498 -11.94 37.45 20.08
N PRO A 499 -13.12 37.99 20.48
CA PRO A 499 -13.53 38.20 21.87
C PRO A 499 -13.61 36.88 22.63
N GLU A 500 -13.62 36.97 23.96
CA GLU A 500 -13.70 35.80 24.86
C GLU A 500 -14.95 34.96 24.56
N GLU A 501 -16.08 35.65 24.43
CA GLU A 501 -17.35 35.08 23.99
C GLU A 501 -17.78 35.74 22.67
N LYS A 502 -17.98 34.92 21.63
CA LYS A 502 -18.50 35.39 20.32
C LYS A 502 -19.96 35.85 20.45
N VAL A 503 -20.73 35.13 21.26
CA VAL A 503 -22.11 35.44 21.66
C VAL A 503 -22.17 35.45 23.19
N PRO A 504 -22.64 36.53 23.83
CA PRO A 504 -22.68 36.61 25.28
C PRO A 504 -23.45 35.45 25.92
N GLY A 505 -22.81 34.75 26.86
CA GLY A 505 -23.37 33.60 27.58
C GLY A 505 -23.20 32.24 26.88
N GLU A 506 -22.61 32.18 25.69
CA GLU A 506 -22.24 30.93 25.03
C GLU A 506 -20.78 30.56 25.33
N LYS A 507 -20.55 29.32 25.75
CA LYS A 507 -19.20 28.80 26.00
C LYS A 507 -18.46 28.63 24.66
N CYS A 508 -17.20 29.07 24.59
CA CYS A 508 -16.37 28.92 23.41
C CYS A 508 -15.88 27.47 23.24
N GLU A 509 -16.29 26.83 22.15
CA GLU A 509 -15.74 25.57 21.66
C GLU A 509 -14.72 25.84 20.55
N ALA A 510 -13.53 25.24 20.67
CA ALA A 510 -12.39 25.59 19.82
C ALA A 510 -12.58 25.13 18.37
N ASP A 511 -12.87 23.84 18.18
CA ASP A 511 -12.96 23.23 16.86
C ASP A 511 -14.12 23.85 16.04
N PRO A 512 -15.36 23.96 16.57
CA PRO A 512 -16.46 24.60 15.83
C PRO A 512 -16.16 26.05 15.44
N ARG A 513 -15.60 26.87 16.34
CA ARG A 513 -15.29 28.28 16.03
C ARG A 513 -14.18 28.39 14.98
N THR A 514 -13.19 27.49 15.04
CA THR A 514 -12.11 27.41 14.06
C THR A 514 -12.65 27.02 12.69
N LEU A 515 -13.46 25.96 12.62
CA LEU A 515 -14.03 25.48 11.36
C LEU A 515 -15.02 26.49 10.76
N ASP A 516 -15.85 27.16 11.56
CA ASP A 516 -16.70 28.28 11.11
C ASP A 516 -15.88 29.35 10.37
N PHE A 517 -14.69 29.67 10.91
CA PHE A 517 -13.80 30.64 10.30
C PHE A 517 -13.20 30.13 8.98
N VAL A 518 -12.70 28.89 8.97
CA VAL A 518 -12.20 28.21 7.76
C VAL A 518 -13.29 28.20 6.68
N GLU A 519 -14.47 27.69 6.99
CA GLU A 519 -15.59 27.54 6.07
C GLU A 519 -16.04 28.86 5.47
N LYS A 520 -16.18 29.89 6.31
CA LYS A 520 -16.50 31.24 5.84
C LYS A 520 -15.49 31.73 4.81
N LEU A 521 -14.20 31.54 5.07
CA LEU A 521 -13.15 31.99 4.15
C LEU A 521 -13.10 31.15 2.86
N LEU A 522 -13.38 29.84 2.93
CA LEU A 522 -13.53 29.01 1.73
C LEU A 522 -14.65 29.53 0.82
N ASP A 523 -15.78 29.95 1.41
CA ASP A 523 -16.94 30.44 0.67
C ASP A 523 -16.74 31.86 0.12
N GLU A 524 -16.11 32.75 0.90
CA GLU A 524 -15.86 34.15 0.53
C GLU A 524 -14.69 34.30 -0.45
N GLU A 525 -13.55 33.66 -0.18
CA GLU A 525 -12.31 33.82 -0.97
C GLU A 525 -12.20 32.84 -2.14
N LYS A 526 -12.84 31.66 -2.05
CA LYS A 526 -12.84 30.62 -3.09
C LYS A 526 -11.42 30.30 -3.60
N PRO A 527 -10.52 29.83 -2.71
CA PRO A 527 -9.16 29.49 -3.11
C PRO A 527 -9.15 28.33 -4.11
N ASP A 528 -8.14 28.32 -5.00
CA ASP A 528 -7.88 27.22 -5.93
C ASP A 528 -7.14 26.06 -5.25
N LEU A 529 -6.42 26.35 -4.14
CA LEU A 529 -5.70 25.39 -3.32
C LEU A 529 -5.68 25.87 -1.86
N VAL A 530 -5.86 24.94 -0.92
CA VAL A 530 -5.55 25.16 0.50
C VAL A 530 -4.22 24.48 0.85
N VAL A 531 -3.33 25.19 1.52
CA VAL A 531 -2.11 24.62 2.11
C VAL A 531 -2.28 24.61 3.62
N PHE A 532 -2.33 23.42 4.20
CA PHE A 532 -2.26 23.18 5.64
C PHE A 532 -0.79 23.12 6.04
N SER A 533 -0.30 24.16 6.71
CA SER A 533 1.13 24.33 7.01
C SER A 533 1.56 23.81 8.38
N GLY A 534 0.84 22.84 8.92
CA GLY A 534 1.19 22.09 10.13
C GLY A 534 0.47 22.57 11.39
N ASP A 535 0.50 21.71 12.41
CA ASP A 535 -0.25 21.83 13.67
C ASP A 535 -1.76 21.97 13.44
N GLU A 536 -2.27 21.19 12.48
CA GLU A 536 -3.71 21.08 12.26
C GLU A 536 -4.37 20.20 13.32
N VAL A 537 -3.61 19.25 13.87
CA VAL A 537 -4.02 18.36 14.96
C VAL A 537 -3.32 18.80 16.25
N ASN A 538 -4.11 19.01 17.30
CA ASN A 538 -3.59 19.26 18.65
C ASN A 538 -3.28 17.92 19.33
N GLY A 539 -2.00 17.57 19.36
CA GLY A 539 -1.46 16.33 19.90
C GLY A 539 -2.06 15.86 21.22
N GLU A 540 -1.95 16.68 22.26
CA GLU A 540 -2.34 16.34 23.65
C GLU A 540 -3.81 15.93 23.78
N THR A 541 -4.68 16.49 22.96
CA THR A 541 -6.14 16.34 23.06
C THR A 541 -6.74 15.50 21.92
N SER A 542 -5.90 15.03 21.00
CA SER A 542 -6.28 14.20 19.84
C SER A 542 -6.01 12.72 20.08
N LYS A 543 -6.73 12.14 21.05
CA LYS A 543 -6.66 10.69 21.36
C LYS A 543 -7.03 9.80 20.16
N ASP A 544 -7.86 10.31 19.26
CA ASP A 544 -8.04 9.80 17.90
C ASP A 544 -7.76 10.93 16.90
N ALA A 545 -6.55 10.95 16.34
CA ALA A 545 -6.10 11.95 15.39
C ALA A 545 -6.85 11.87 14.05
N GLN A 546 -7.36 10.69 13.66
CA GLN A 546 -8.19 10.55 12.45
C GLN A 546 -9.47 11.40 12.55
N SER A 547 -10.13 11.41 13.72
CA SER A 547 -11.31 12.25 13.95
C SER A 547 -10.99 13.74 13.79
N ALA A 548 -9.83 14.21 14.28
CA ALA A 548 -9.38 15.59 14.10
C ALA A 548 -9.06 15.91 12.62
N VAL A 549 -8.32 15.04 11.93
CA VAL A 549 -7.98 15.20 10.51
C VAL A 549 -9.22 15.33 9.64
N PHE A 550 -10.23 14.49 9.90
CA PHE A 550 -11.45 14.49 9.12
C PHE A 550 -12.22 15.81 9.20
N LYS A 551 -12.13 16.53 10.32
CA LYS A 551 -12.80 17.82 10.53
C LYS A 551 -12.30 18.90 9.58
N PHE A 552 -10.99 19.08 9.41
CA PHE A 552 -10.47 20.11 8.50
C PHE A 552 -10.53 19.69 7.03
N VAL A 553 -10.54 18.39 6.73
CA VAL A 553 -10.66 17.89 5.35
C VAL A 553 -12.09 17.97 4.82
N LYS A 554 -13.10 17.70 5.67
CA LYS A 554 -14.50 17.63 5.26
C LYS A 554 -15.02 18.88 4.53
N PRO A 555 -14.78 20.11 5.02
CA PRO A 555 -15.17 21.33 4.31
C PRO A 555 -14.62 21.44 2.89
N LEU A 556 -13.40 20.95 2.65
CA LEU A 556 -12.76 20.98 1.34
C LEU A 556 -13.33 19.94 0.39
N VAL A 557 -13.60 18.73 0.90
CA VAL A 557 -14.23 17.68 0.11
C VAL A 557 -15.63 18.09 -0.36
N ASP A 558 -16.43 18.70 0.51
CA ASP A 558 -17.77 19.18 0.18
C ASP A 558 -17.73 20.25 -0.91
N ARG A 559 -16.72 21.13 -0.86
CA ARG A 559 -16.51 22.23 -1.81
C ARG A 559 -15.68 21.84 -3.03
N LYS A 560 -15.12 20.63 -3.05
CA LYS A 560 -14.24 20.11 -4.10
C LYS A 560 -12.95 20.93 -4.28
N ILE A 561 -12.42 21.47 -3.18
CA ILE A 561 -11.22 22.30 -3.17
C ILE A 561 -10.01 21.40 -2.92
N PRO A 562 -9.01 21.38 -3.82
CA PRO A 562 -7.76 20.67 -3.59
C PRO A 562 -6.99 21.19 -2.38
N TYR A 563 -6.22 20.32 -1.73
CA TYR A 563 -5.35 20.72 -0.63
C TYR A 563 -4.05 19.94 -0.54
N ALA A 564 -3.04 20.60 0.01
CA ALA A 564 -1.75 20.03 0.36
C ALA A 564 -1.50 20.23 1.86
N ALA A 565 -0.84 19.26 2.50
CA ALA A 565 -0.56 19.30 3.93
C ALA A 565 0.89 18.94 4.25
N ILE A 566 1.48 19.67 5.17
CA ILE A 566 2.72 19.32 5.89
C ILE A 566 2.43 19.25 7.39
N PHE A 567 3.38 18.73 8.16
CA PHE A 567 3.20 18.51 9.59
C PHE A 567 4.00 19.49 10.41
N GLY A 568 3.40 19.91 11.52
CA GLY A 568 4.04 20.62 12.60
C GLY A 568 4.46 19.69 13.74
N ASN A 569 4.92 20.27 14.83
CA ASN A 569 5.46 19.50 15.95
C ASN A 569 4.37 18.81 16.79
N HIS A 570 3.12 19.26 16.73
CA HIS A 570 2.01 18.70 17.50
C HIS A 570 1.25 17.58 16.76
N ASP A 571 1.32 17.54 15.42
CA ASP A 571 0.46 16.67 14.62
C ASP A 571 0.64 15.17 14.94
N ASP A 572 1.87 14.74 15.24
CA ASP A 572 2.22 13.35 15.51
C ASP A 572 2.43 13.00 17.00
N GLU A 573 1.93 13.84 17.90
CA GLU A 573 1.92 13.59 19.36
C GLU A 573 0.68 12.78 19.82
N GLY A 574 -0.32 12.59 18.93
CA GLY A 574 -1.53 11.80 19.19
C GLY A 574 -1.35 10.29 19.02
N ASN A 575 -2.42 9.57 18.65
CA ASN A 575 -2.38 8.11 18.45
C ASN A 575 -1.82 7.64 17.09
N LEU A 576 -1.62 8.56 16.14
CA LEU A 576 -1.08 8.27 14.81
C LEU A 576 0.29 8.92 14.62
N SER A 577 1.25 8.15 14.11
CA SER A 577 2.54 8.69 13.70
C SER A 577 2.41 9.54 12.43
N ARG A 578 3.37 10.45 12.21
CA ARG A 578 3.47 11.29 11.00
C ARG A 578 3.31 10.52 9.69
N LYS A 579 3.91 9.32 9.60
CA LYS A 579 3.78 8.41 8.46
C LYS A 579 2.33 7.94 8.23
N GLN A 580 1.64 7.59 9.32
CA GLN A 580 0.24 7.16 9.25
C GLN A 580 -0.70 8.32 8.92
N LEU A 581 -0.41 9.53 9.42
CA LEU A 581 -1.15 10.74 9.06
C LEU A 581 -1.00 11.09 7.59
N MET A 582 0.21 10.98 7.02
CA MET A 582 0.41 11.20 5.58
C MET A 582 -0.34 10.16 4.75
N ALA A 583 -0.24 8.87 5.12
CA ALA A 583 -0.97 7.80 4.45
C ALA A 583 -2.49 8.06 4.47
N LEU A 584 -3.03 8.50 5.62
CA LEU A 584 -4.42 8.90 5.74
C LEU A 584 -4.77 10.04 4.78
N LEU A 585 -3.98 11.12 4.77
CA LEU A 585 -4.23 12.29 3.93
C LEU A 585 -4.12 11.98 2.44
N GLU A 586 -3.22 11.09 2.01
CA GLU A 586 -3.09 10.66 0.61
C GLU A 586 -4.31 9.94 0.07
N GLU A 587 -5.03 9.21 0.93
CA GLU A 587 -6.22 8.44 0.57
C GLU A 587 -7.50 9.29 0.55
N LEU A 588 -7.47 10.52 1.09
CA LEU A 588 -8.64 11.37 1.18
C LEU A 588 -8.91 12.15 -0.13
N PRO A 589 -10.19 12.39 -0.48
CA PRO A 589 -10.53 13.10 -1.70
C PRO A 589 -9.93 14.50 -1.76
N TYR A 590 -9.55 14.94 -2.97
CA TYR A 590 -8.97 16.25 -3.25
C TYR A 590 -7.60 16.54 -2.61
N SER A 591 -7.02 15.58 -1.89
CA SER A 591 -5.63 15.68 -1.44
C SER A 591 -4.66 15.63 -2.64
N VAL A 592 -3.72 16.57 -2.67
CA VAL A 592 -2.49 16.52 -3.48
C VAL A 592 -1.25 16.25 -2.62
N SER A 593 -1.46 15.92 -1.34
CA SER A 593 -0.38 15.54 -0.43
C SER A 593 0.24 14.21 -0.86
N THR A 594 1.52 14.03 -0.57
CA THR A 594 2.22 12.76 -0.80
C THR A 594 3.39 12.64 0.15
N ALA A 595 3.70 11.40 0.55
CA ALA A 595 4.93 11.09 1.23
C ALA A 595 6.13 11.39 0.32
N GLY A 596 7.20 11.90 0.93
CA GLY A 596 8.48 12.07 0.28
C GLY A 596 9.24 10.75 0.10
N PRO A 597 10.41 10.78 -0.55
CA PRO A 597 11.23 9.58 -0.73
C PRO A 597 11.66 8.96 0.60
N ASP A 598 11.61 7.64 0.70
CA ASP A 598 11.91 6.88 1.95
C ASP A 598 13.36 7.05 2.47
N ASP A 599 14.29 7.49 1.61
CA ASP A 599 15.70 7.71 1.92
C ASP A 599 16.02 9.15 2.37
N ILE A 600 15.01 10.01 2.49
CA ILE A 600 15.13 11.40 2.92
C ILE A 600 14.52 11.56 4.32
N ASP A 601 15.18 12.33 5.19
CA ASP A 601 14.68 12.59 6.54
C ASP A 601 13.33 13.32 6.51
N GLY A 602 12.39 12.90 7.36
CA GLY A 602 11.02 13.43 7.42
C GLY A 602 10.06 12.71 6.47
N VAL A 603 8.76 12.98 6.59
CA VAL A 603 7.71 12.33 5.79
C VAL A 603 7.15 13.28 4.74
N GLY A 604 6.85 14.53 5.13
CA GLY A 604 6.23 15.53 4.28
C GLY A 604 7.21 16.29 3.37
N ASN A 605 7.98 15.58 2.53
CA ASN A 605 8.94 16.19 1.59
C ASN A 605 8.54 15.95 0.14
N TYR A 606 7.81 16.88 -0.46
CA TYR A 606 7.27 16.70 -1.81
C TYR A 606 7.08 18.03 -2.55
N ILE A 607 6.70 17.93 -3.82
CA ILE A 607 6.36 19.08 -4.64
C ILE A 607 4.92 18.99 -5.12
N VAL A 608 4.29 20.13 -5.29
CA VAL A 608 3.01 20.27 -5.98
C VAL A 608 3.21 21.21 -7.16
N GLU A 609 3.01 20.71 -8.37
CA GLU A 609 3.08 21.51 -9.59
C GLU A 609 1.67 21.95 -10.03
N VAL A 610 1.51 23.24 -10.33
CA VAL A 610 0.29 23.82 -10.90
C VAL A 610 0.52 24.01 -12.38
N MET A 611 -0.23 23.31 -13.23
CA MET A 611 -0.05 23.38 -14.68
C MET A 611 -0.57 24.69 -15.27
N GLY A 612 0.02 25.11 -16.38
CA GLY A 612 -0.53 26.19 -17.19
C GLY A 612 -1.92 25.86 -17.79
N ARG A 613 -2.52 26.84 -18.46
CA ARG A 613 -3.87 26.75 -19.03
C ARG A 613 -4.01 25.56 -19.99
N SER A 614 -5.20 24.94 -19.99
CA SER A 614 -5.80 23.79 -20.74
C SER A 614 -5.06 23.05 -21.89
N SER A 615 -3.98 23.55 -22.49
CA SER A 615 -3.19 22.88 -23.53
C SER A 615 -1.68 22.77 -23.22
N THR A 616 -1.16 23.54 -22.25
CA THR A 616 0.26 23.49 -21.87
C THR A 616 0.47 22.43 -20.80
N HIS A 617 1.30 21.42 -21.08
CA HIS A 617 1.74 20.44 -20.08
C HIS A 617 2.95 20.95 -19.25
N HIS A 618 3.15 22.27 -19.22
CA HIS A 618 4.24 22.91 -18.51
C HIS A 618 3.73 23.48 -17.20
N SER A 619 4.50 23.27 -16.14
CA SER A 619 4.20 23.80 -14.81
C SER A 619 4.36 25.33 -14.80
N ALA A 620 3.36 26.00 -14.25
CA ALA A 620 3.32 27.45 -14.04
C ALA A 620 3.82 27.84 -12.64
N LEU A 621 3.51 27.01 -11.64
CA LEU A 621 3.95 27.19 -10.25
C LEU A 621 4.49 25.86 -9.70
N THR A 622 5.54 25.91 -8.88
CA THR A 622 5.96 24.76 -8.07
C THR A 622 5.98 25.15 -6.60
N LEU A 623 5.21 24.41 -5.80
CA LEU A 623 5.21 24.52 -4.36
C LEU A 623 6.11 23.41 -3.81
N TYR A 624 7.12 23.77 -3.05
CA TYR A 624 7.99 22.85 -2.30
C TYR A 624 7.47 22.73 -0.88
N LEU A 625 7.09 21.53 -0.48
CA LEU A 625 6.56 21.22 0.84
C LEU A 625 7.61 20.41 1.58
N LEU A 626 8.08 20.91 2.72
CA LEU A 626 9.15 20.27 3.48
C LEU A 626 8.79 20.04 4.93
N ASP A 627 9.21 18.89 5.43
CA ASP A 627 9.02 18.45 6.81
C ASP A 627 10.08 19.07 7.71
N THR A 628 9.67 19.93 8.65
CA THR A 628 10.58 20.53 9.62
C THR A 628 10.74 19.71 10.90
N HIS A 629 10.17 18.50 10.96
CA HIS A 629 10.18 17.58 12.10
C HIS A 629 9.41 18.14 13.30
N SER A 630 9.86 17.85 14.52
CA SER A 630 9.26 18.32 15.79
C SER A 630 10.35 18.92 16.68
N TYR A 631 10.82 18.16 17.68
CA TYR A 631 11.77 18.63 18.69
C TYR A 631 13.19 18.18 18.39
N SER A 632 14.16 18.96 18.84
CA SER A 632 15.57 18.73 18.57
C SER A 632 16.03 17.33 19.03
N PRO A 633 16.73 16.56 18.16
CA PRO A 633 17.30 15.28 18.55
C PRO A 633 18.54 15.44 19.45
N ASP A 634 19.07 16.66 19.60
CA ASP A 634 20.23 16.99 20.44
C ASP A 634 19.94 18.17 21.37
N GLU A 635 18.96 17.99 22.27
CA GLU A 635 18.56 18.94 23.31
C GLU A 635 19.71 19.44 24.22
N ARG A 636 20.87 18.75 24.22
CA ARG A 636 22.03 19.19 25.01
C ARG A 636 22.73 20.38 24.37
N HIS A 637 22.89 20.37 23.04
CA HIS A 637 23.61 21.41 22.31
C HIS A 637 22.68 22.39 21.60
N PHE A 638 21.52 21.90 21.14
CA PHE A 638 20.54 22.67 20.40
C PHE A 638 19.16 22.45 21.04
N ARG A 639 18.79 23.30 22.00
CA ARG A 639 17.50 23.18 22.70
C ARG A 639 16.34 23.61 21.82
N GLY A 640 15.18 22.97 21.99
CA GLY A 640 13.91 23.37 21.40
C GLY A 640 13.60 22.56 20.15
N TYR A 641 13.51 23.24 19.01
CA TYR A 641 12.97 22.64 17.80
C TYR A 641 14.04 22.10 16.85
N ASP A 642 13.65 21.08 16.10
CA ASP A 642 14.50 20.44 15.11
C ASP A 642 14.58 21.25 13.80
N TRP A 643 15.52 20.90 12.92
CA TRP A 643 15.83 21.62 11.69
C TRP A 643 15.78 20.71 10.46
N ILE A 644 15.64 21.33 9.29
CA ILE A 644 15.76 20.67 7.99
C ILE A 644 17.15 20.03 7.85
N LYS A 645 17.17 18.74 7.50
CA LYS A 645 18.40 17.92 7.46
C LYS A 645 19.18 18.09 6.15
N PRO A 646 20.50 17.80 6.15
CA PRO A 646 21.31 17.83 4.92
C PRO A 646 20.77 16.96 3.77
N SER A 647 20.14 15.83 4.08
CA SER A 647 19.47 14.95 3.10
C SER A 647 18.33 15.69 2.38
N GLN A 648 17.46 16.38 3.12
CA GLN A 648 16.36 17.19 2.62
C GLN A 648 16.87 18.36 1.77
N ILE A 649 17.90 19.07 2.23
CA ILE A 649 18.51 20.19 1.48
C ILE A 649 19.06 19.68 0.13
N LYS A 650 19.78 18.55 0.14
CA LYS A 650 20.33 17.94 -1.07
C LYS A 650 19.22 17.50 -2.02
N TRP A 651 18.18 16.85 -1.49
CA TRP A 651 17.02 16.44 -2.26
C TRP A 651 16.33 17.64 -2.91
N PHE A 652 16.04 18.68 -2.13
CA PHE A 652 15.41 19.91 -2.58
C PHE A 652 16.20 20.56 -3.73
N LYS A 653 17.51 20.76 -3.56
CA LYS A 653 18.38 21.30 -4.62
C LYS A 653 18.36 20.43 -5.87
N SER A 654 18.47 19.11 -5.70
CA SER A 654 18.48 18.17 -6.83
C SER A 654 17.15 18.20 -7.59
N MET A 655 16.03 18.21 -6.85
CA MET A 655 14.68 18.28 -7.41
C MET A 655 14.48 19.57 -8.20
N SER A 656 14.76 20.73 -7.59
CA SER A 656 14.66 22.04 -8.26
C SER A 656 15.50 22.10 -9.53
N GLN A 657 16.78 21.70 -9.47
CA GLN A 657 17.66 21.69 -10.65
C GLN A 657 17.14 20.77 -11.76
N SER A 658 16.57 19.62 -11.42
CA SER A 658 16.02 18.67 -12.39
C SER A 658 14.81 19.23 -13.16
N LEU A 659 14.07 20.16 -12.56
CA LEU A 659 12.86 20.74 -13.13
C LEU A 659 13.10 21.99 -13.97
N LYS A 660 14.22 22.71 -13.77
CA LYS A 660 14.55 23.97 -14.46
C LYS A 660 14.33 23.94 -15.97
N LYS A 661 14.71 22.84 -16.64
CA LYS A 661 14.53 22.70 -18.09
C LYS A 661 13.06 22.58 -18.49
N LYS A 662 12.22 21.90 -17.69
CA LYS A 662 10.78 21.79 -17.95
C LYS A 662 10.08 23.12 -17.65
N HIS A 663 10.45 23.75 -16.55
CA HIS A 663 9.90 25.04 -16.14
C HIS A 663 10.17 26.16 -17.15
N SER A 664 11.35 26.18 -17.77
CA SER A 664 11.68 27.17 -18.82
C SER A 664 10.88 27.02 -20.12
N GLN A 665 10.11 25.94 -20.28
CA GLN A 665 9.22 25.73 -21.42
C GLN A 665 7.84 26.37 -21.23
N TYR A 666 7.50 26.78 -20.00
CA TYR A 666 6.29 27.53 -19.75
C TYR A 666 6.40 28.91 -20.44
N SER A 667 5.32 29.34 -21.09
CA SER A 667 5.33 30.54 -21.93
C SER A 667 5.34 31.85 -21.12
N HIS A 668 4.94 31.78 -19.84
CA HIS A 668 5.07 32.89 -18.90
C HIS A 668 6.21 32.61 -17.91
N MET A 669 6.34 33.44 -16.89
CA MET A 669 7.32 33.26 -15.82
C MET A 669 6.86 32.14 -14.89
N HIS A 670 7.63 31.04 -14.84
CA HIS A 670 7.48 30.03 -13.80
C HIS A 670 7.85 30.62 -12.44
N MET A 671 7.12 30.26 -11.39
CA MET A 671 7.36 30.78 -10.03
C MET A 671 7.40 29.64 -9.01
N ASP A 672 8.47 29.64 -8.21
CA ASP A 672 8.72 28.64 -7.16
C ASP A 672 8.50 29.23 -5.76
N MET A 673 7.84 28.49 -4.88
CA MET A 673 7.65 28.85 -3.46
C MET A 673 7.82 27.64 -2.54
N ALA A 674 8.05 27.89 -1.26
CA ALA A 674 8.16 26.84 -0.24
C ALA A 674 7.17 27.02 0.91
N PHE A 675 6.73 25.90 1.47
CA PHE A 675 5.95 25.84 2.71
C PHE A 675 6.64 24.89 3.69
N ILE A 676 6.79 25.37 4.92
CA ILE A 676 7.38 24.68 6.06
C ILE A 676 6.48 24.91 7.28
N HIS A 677 6.66 24.20 8.38
CA HIS A 677 5.93 24.51 9.62
C HIS A 677 6.78 25.36 10.57
N ILE A 678 7.89 24.81 11.07
CA ILE A 678 8.79 25.49 11.99
C ILE A 678 9.59 26.55 11.21
N PRO A 679 9.67 27.81 11.68
CA PRO A 679 10.38 28.88 10.98
C PRO A 679 11.88 28.63 10.89
N LEU A 680 12.52 29.27 9.91
CA LEU A 680 13.98 29.26 9.78
C LEU A 680 14.62 30.21 10.83
N PRO A 681 15.88 29.97 11.25
CA PRO A 681 16.57 30.86 12.18
C PRO A 681 16.55 32.34 11.78
N GLU A 682 16.56 32.63 10.48
CA GLU A 682 16.59 33.97 9.91
C GLU A 682 15.30 34.77 10.11
N TYR A 683 14.20 34.13 10.53
CA TYR A 683 12.99 34.85 10.95
C TYR A 683 13.21 35.75 12.17
N ARG A 684 14.31 35.56 12.91
CA ARG A 684 14.71 36.37 14.07
C ARG A 684 15.42 37.67 13.71
N GLU A 685 15.76 37.89 12.45
CA GLU A 685 16.57 39.03 12.02
C GLU A 685 15.73 40.33 12.02
N ASP A 686 15.63 40.97 13.19
CA ASP A 686 14.88 42.21 13.43
C ASP A 686 15.46 43.45 12.74
N THR A 687 16.58 43.30 12.04
CA THR A 687 17.16 44.34 11.17
C THR A 687 16.53 44.35 9.77
N ASN A 688 15.90 43.24 9.35
CA ASN A 688 15.19 43.16 8.09
C ASN A 688 13.89 43.97 8.13
N THR A 689 13.37 44.37 6.98
CA THR A 689 12.06 45.01 6.91
C THR A 689 10.96 43.95 6.96
N TRP A 690 9.93 44.14 7.79
CA TRP A 690 8.75 43.29 7.82
C TRP A 690 7.45 44.10 7.79
N LYS A 691 6.35 43.43 7.42
CA LYS A 691 4.99 43.94 7.50
C LYS A 691 4.07 42.92 8.15
N GLY A 692 3.31 43.36 9.15
CA GLY A 692 2.46 42.53 10.00
C GLY A 692 2.90 42.60 11.46
N ASN A 693 2.36 41.71 12.28
CA ASN A 693 2.55 41.68 13.73
C ASN A 693 3.62 40.67 14.11
N TRP A 694 4.59 41.16 14.87
CA TRP A 694 5.59 40.38 15.58
C TRP A 694 5.27 40.50 17.07
N LEU A 695 4.52 39.53 17.60
CA LEU A 695 3.98 39.59 18.97
C LEU A 695 4.65 38.58 19.91
N GLU A 696 5.33 37.58 19.36
CA GLU A 696 6.17 36.66 20.13
C GLU A 696 7.54 36.47 19.50
N ALA A 697 8.52 36.05 20.32
CA ALA A 697 9.86 35.81 19.83
C ALA A 697 9.87 34.56 18.93
N PRO A 698 10.43 34.61 17.71
CA PRO A 698 10.43 33.47 16.80
C PRO A 698 11.13 32.25 17.41
N THR A 699 10.40 31.15 17.50
CA THR A 699 10.88 29.89 18.10
C THR A 699 11.50 28.96 17.06
N ALA A 700 12.26 29.52 16.11
CA ALA A 700 13.03 28.76 15.15
C ALA A 700 14.07 27.80 15.81
N PRO A 701 14.68 26.86 15.07
CA PRO A 701 15.71 25.99 15.61
C PRO A 701 16.93 26.77 16.11
N ALA A 702 17.64 26.23 17.11
CA ALA A 702 18.90 26.80 17.59
C ALA A 702 20.07 26.52 16.63
N PHE A 703 19.98 25.43 15.85
CA PHE A 703 20.95 25.11 14.81
C PHE A 703 20.49 25.66 13.46
N ASN A 704 21.36 26.40 12.77
CA ASN A 704 21.11 26.83 11.39
C ASN A 704 21.69 25.81 10.41
N SER A 705 20.81 25.17 9.64
CA SER A 705 21.19 24.16 8.64
C SER A 705 21.65 24.75 7.29
N GLY A 706 21.53 26.06 7.11
CA GLY A 706 21.80 26.74 5.83
C GLY A 706 20.68 26.55 4.79
N PHE A 707 19.45 26.24 5.23
CA PHE A 707 18.35 26.01 4.29
C PHE A 707 17.88 27.29 3.60
N MET A 708 17.91 28.46 4.25
CA MET A 708 17.61 29.74 3.59
C MET A 708 18.53 29.97 2.38
N ASP A 709 19.83 29.71 2.52
CA ASP A 709 20.79 29.83 1.41
C ASP A 709 20.42 28.90 0.25
N ALA A 710 19.95 27.69 0.55
CA ALA A 710 19.48 26.76 -0.47
C ALA A 710 18.24 27.29 -1.21
N LEU A 711 17.28 27.88 -0.49
CA LEU A 711 16.08 28.49 -1.08
C LEU A 711 16.47 29.63 -2.05
N VAL A 712 17.36 30.52 -1.60
CA VAL A 712 17.87 31.64 -2.42
C VAL A 712 18.63 31.11 -3.65
N GLU A 713 19.51 30.11 -3.49
CA GLU A 713 20.27 29.51 -4.59
C GLU A 713 19.36 28.88 -5.66
N GLN A 714 18.21 28.35 -5.25
CA GLN A 714 17.22 27.75 -6.17
C GLN A 714 16.17 28.73 -6.68
N ASN A 715 16.30 30.04 -6.40
CA ASN A 715 15.34 31.09 -6.79
C ASN A 715 13.92 30.90 -6.23
N ILE A 716 13.80 30.36 -5.02
CA ILE A 716 12.50 30.36 -4.32
C ILE A 716 12.12 31.79 -3.98
N LEU A 717 10.91 32.19 -4.37
CA LEU A 717 10.45 33.58 -4.26
C LEU A 717 9.98 33.93 -2.85
N PHE A 718 9.30 32.99 -2.20
CA PHE A 718 8.93 33.10 -0.80
C PHE A 718 8.90 31.73 -0.13
N VAL A 719 9.13 31.73 1.18
CA VAL A 719 8.87 30.61 2.08
C VAL A 719 7.84 31.03 3.12
N SER A 720 6.84 30.20 3.36
CA SER A 720 5.81 30.45 4.38
C SER A 720 5.82 29.39 5.49
N CYS A 721 5.58 29.80 6.73
CA CYS A 721 5.60 28.97 7.92
C CYS A 721 4.39 29.20 8.85
N GLY A 722 4.24 28.34 9.88
CA GLY A 722 3.23 28.46 10.96
C GLY A 722 3.93 28.62 12.31
N HIS A 723 3.58 27.77 13.29
CA HIS A 723 4.32 27.50 14.54
C HIS A 723 4.32 28.61 15.58
N ASP A 724 4.79 29.82 15.24
CA ASP A 724 4.83 30.96 16.16
C ASP A 724 3.50 31.73 16.11
N HIS A 725 2.41 31.01 16.33
CA HIS A 725 1.02 31.41 16.32
C HIS A 725 0.70 32.91 16.10
N VAL A 726 1.06 33.79 17.06
CA VAL A 726 0.66 35.21 17.04
C VAL A 726 1.55 36.10 16.15
N ASN A 727 2.58 35.52 15.55
CA ASN A 727 3.33 36.12 14.47
C ASN A 727 2.59 35.91 13.15
N ASP A 728 2.41 36.99 12.41
CA ASP A 728 1.72 36.97 11.11
C ASP A 728 2.40 37.91 10.11
N TYR A 729 3.67 38.25 10.35
CA TYR A 729 4.44 39.14 9.49
C TYR A 729 5.01 38.42 8.28
N CYS A 730 5.28 39.19 7.23
CA CYS A 730 6.20 38.83 6.15
C CYS A 730 7.45 39.70 6.26
N MET A 731 8.62 39.05 6.32
CA MET A 731 9.93 39.67 6.39
C MET A 731 10.66 39.50 5.06
N LEU A 732 11.31 40.57 4.59
CA LEU A 732 12.12 40.53 3.39
C LEU A 732 13.59 40.31 3.74
N ASN A 733 14.15 39.20 3.27
CA ASN A 733 15.58 38.97 3.30
C ASN A 733 16.28 39.67 2.14
N ARG A 734 17.51 40.13 2.39
CA ARG A 734 18.36 40.83 1.42
C ARG A 734 19.74 40.19 1.36
N ASP A 735 20.37 40.26 0.19
CA ASP A 735 21.75 39.81 0.03
C ASP A 735 22.77 40.85 0.55
N MET A 736 24.06 40.52 0.48
CA MET A 736 25.15 41.41 0.91
C MET A 736 25.22 42.75 0.15
N ASN A 737 24.54 42.88 -1.00
CA ASN A 737 24.45 44.10 -1.79
C ASN A 737 23.11 44.83 -1.59
N ASP A 738 22.39 44.53 -0.51
CA ASP A 738 21.08 45.09 -0.18
C ASP A 738 19.98 44.77 -1.22
N LYS A 739 20.16 43.70 -2.02
CA LYS A 739 19.17 43.29 -3.01
C LYS A 739 18.15 42.31 -2.40
N PRO A 740 16.83 42.55 -2.56
CA PRO A 740 15.78 41.62 -2.18
C PRO A 740 15.97 40.24 -2.82
N ASN A 741 15.91 39.16 -2.03
CA ASN A 741 16.13 37.80 -2.56
C ASN A 741 15.13 36.73 -2.09
N LEU A 742 14.45 36.90 -0.94
CA LEU A 742 13.47 35.95 -0.42
C LEU A 742 12.49 36.65 0.53
N TRP A 743 11.18 36.38 0.37
CA TRP A 743 10.19 36.69 1.40
C TRP A 743 9.99 35.52 2.35
N MET A 744 9.91 35.81 3.65
CA MET A 744 9.72 34.86 4.74
C MET A 744 8.44 35.24 5.49
N CYS A 745 7.38 34.45 5.35
CA CYS A 745 6.04 34.81 5.81
C CYS A 745 5.50 33.83 6.86
N TYR A 746 4.83 34.36 7.89
CA TYR A 746 3.98 33.55 8.76
C TYR A 746 2.55 33.47 8.22
N GLY A 747 1.94 32.29 8.29
CA GLY A 747 0.54 32.06 7.96
C GLY A 747 -0.43 32.73 8.95
N GLY A 748 0.01 32.88 10.20
CA GLY A 748 -0.78 33.37 11.33
C GLY A 748 -1.66 32.26 11.92
N ALA A 749 -1.84 32.24 13.24
CA ALA A 749 -2.66 31.24 13.92
C ALA A 749 -4.15 31.42 13.65
N SER A 750 -4.71 30.44 12.96
CA SER A 750 -6.13 30.41 12.62
C SER A 750 -6.98 29.63 13.64
N GLY A 751 -6.37 28.70 14.38
CA GLY A 751 -7.04 27.84 15.35
C GLY A 751 -7.29 28.46 16.73
N PHE A 752 -8.45 28.16 17.30
CA PHE A 752 -8.77 28.48 18.70
C PHE A 752 -8.26 27.42 19.68
N GLY A 753 -7.81 26.25 19.22
CA GLY A 753 -7.13 25.26 20.06
C GLY A 753 -5.69 25.64 20.40
N GLY A 754 -5.06 26.49 19.58
CA GLY A 754 -3.69 26.98 19.74
C GLY A 754 -3.58 28.26 20.55
N TYR A 755 -2.37 28.61 21.02
CA TYR A 755 -2.11 29.84 21.78
C TYR A 755 -2.47 31.13 21.02
N GLY A 756 -2.95 32.15 21.74
CA GLY A 756 -3.32 33.45 21.16
C GLY A 756 -3.21 34.65 22.13
N GLY A 757 -2.72 34.44 23.35
CA GLY A 757 -2.81 35.37 24.47
C GLY A 757 -1.95 36.63 24.41
N TYR A 758 -1.32 36.94 23.28
CA TYR A 758 -0.42 38.08 23.14
C TYR A 758 -1.16 39.28 22.54
N GLY A 759 -1.49 40.26 23.39
CA GLY A 759 -1.93 41.59 22.93
C GLY A 759 -3.31 41.66 22.26
N GLY A 760 -4.21 40.72 22.55
CA GLY A 760 -5.55 40.69 21.96
C GLY A 760 -5.58 40.23 20.50
N PHE A 761 -4.71 39.28 20.15
CA PHE A 761 -4.59 38.75 18.79
C PHE A 761 -5.90 38.11 18.31
N ILE A 762 -6.49 38.68 17.26
CA ILE A 762 -7.64 38.09 16.56
C ILE A 762 -7.13 37.02 15.59
N ARG A 763 -7.76 35.83 15.57
CA ARG A 763 -7.40 34.75 14.64
C ARG A 763 -7.52 35.21 13.20
N ARG A 764 -6.61 34.74 12.36
CA ARG A 764 -6.46 35.21 10.99
C ARG A 764 -5.85 34.15 10.09
N MET A 765 -5.99 34.35 8.80
CA MET A 765 -5.45 33.44 7.80
C MET A 765 -4.86 34.18 6.62
N ARG A 766 -3.75 33.69 6.08
CA ARG A 766 -3.01 34.30 4.97
C ARG A 766 -3.45 33.74 3.62
N PHE A 767 -3.45 34.61 2.63
CA PHE A 767 -3.71 34.29 1.23
C PHE A 767 -2.53 34.71 0.35
N PHE A 768 -2.32 33.97 -0.73
CA PHE A 768 -1.42 34.32 -1.82
C PHE A 768 -2.20 34.31 -3.13
N GLU A 769 -2.22 35.44 -3.82
CA GLU A 769 -2.85 35.59 -5.14
C GLU A 769 -1.78 35.77 -6.21
N PHE A 770 -1.80 34.85 -7.17
CA PHE A 770 -0.89 34.80 -8.29
C PHE A 770 -1.55 35.43 -9.51
N ASP A 771 -0.80 36.27 -10.21
CA ASP A 771 -1.12 36.80 -11.52
C ASP A 771 -0.02 36.39 -12.51
N MET A 772 -0.34 35.42 -13.37
CA MET A 772 0.66 34.83 -14.26
C MET A 772 1.04 35.75 -15.42
N GLY A 773 0.19 36.73 -15.76
CA GLY A 773 0.45 37.70 -16.82
C GLY A 773 1.70 38.55 -16.53
N PRO A 774 1.68 39.40 -15.48
CA PRO A 774 2.84 40.18 -15.05
C PRO A 774 3.81 39.39 -14.15
N GLY A 775 3.53 38.12 -13.82
CA GLY A 775 4.34 37.33 -12.87
C GLY A 775 4.36 37.97 -11.49
N ARG A 776 3.18 38.24 -10.94
CA ARG A 776 3.01 38.98 -9.68
C ARG A 776 2.40 38.09 -8.61
N ILE A 777 2.83 38.30 -7.36
CA ILE A 777 2.24 37.67 -6.18
C ILE A 777 1.84 38.74 -5.18
N MET A 778 0.56 38.76 -4.82
CA MET A 778 0.00 39.56 -3.73
C MET A 778 -0.24 38.66 -2.52
N THR A 779 0.02 39.15 -1.32
CA THR A 779 -0.37 38.47 -0.07
C THR A 779 -1.11 39.42 0.85
N TYR A 780 -2.08 38.89 1.57
CA TYR A 780 -2.90 39.59 2.57
C TYR A 780 -3.41 38.59 3.59
N LYS A 781 -4.06 39.07 4.65
CA LYS A 781 -4.75 38.24 5.63
C LYS A 781 -6.22 38.63 5.76
N ARG A 782 -7.04 37.69 6.25
CA ARG A 782 -8.43 37.91 6.66
C ARG A 782 -8.60 37.58 8.14
N LEU A 783 -9.45 38.34 8.84
CA LEU A 783 -9.70 38.20 10.28
C LEU A 783 -10.95 37.38 10.59
N GLU A 784 -10.94 36.64 11.69
CA GLU A 784 -12.11 35.89 12.19
C GLU A 784 -13.18 36.80 12.80
N TYR A 785 -12.75 37.88 13.47
CA TYR A 785 -13.62 38.80 14.18
C TYR A 785 -13.32 40.28 13.85
N GLY A 786 -14.29 41.16 14.09
CA GLY A 786 -14.16 42.59 13.88
C GLY A 786 -14.29 42.94 12.40
N ASP A 787 -13.25 43.53 11.81
CA ASP A 787 -13.22 43.89 10.39
C ASP A 787 -12.93 42.66 9.51
N THR A 788 -13.91 41.77 9.44
CA THR A 788 -13.76 40.49 8.75
C THR A 788 -13.72 40.61 7.22
N GLN A 789 -14.19 41.72 6.64
CA GLN A 789 -14.29 41.89 5.19
C GLN A 789 -13.03 42.49 4.56
N SER A 790 -12.24 43.27 5.32
CA SER A 790 -11.03 43.88 4.81
C SER A 790 -9.90 42.88 4.58
N ARG A 791 -9.10 43.15 3.54
CA ARG A 791 -7.77 42.56 3.36
C ARG A 791 -6.77 43.35 4.19
N ILE A 792 -6.22 42.74 5.23
CA ILE A 792 -5.24 43.41 6.10
C ILE A 792 -3.82 43.12 5.63
N ASP A 793 -2.94 44.10 5.83
CA ASP A 793 -1.52 44.06 5.46
C ASP A 793 -1.23 43.69 4.00
N GLU A 794 -2.18 43.95 3.08
CA GLU A 794 -2.03 43.61 1.66
C GLU A 794 -0.73 44.19 1.06
N MET A 795 0.06 43.33 0.42
CA MET A 795 1.39 43.67 -0.11
C MET A 795 1.74 42.86 -1.35
N MET A 796 2.49 43.49 -2.26
CA MET A 796 3.08 42.83 -3.41
C MET A 796 4.46 42.31 -3.02
N ILE A 797 4.67 41.00 -3.11
CA ILE A 797 5.93 40.36 -2.72
C ILE A 797 6.80 39.98 -3.93
N VAL A 798 6.16 39.80 -5.09
CA VAL A 798 6.81 39.46 -6.35
C VAL A 798 6.19 40.26 -7.48
N ASP A 799 7.04 40.74 -8.40
CA ASP A 799 6.63 41.38 -9.64
C ASP A 799 7.63 41.06 -10.76
N ALA A 800 7.12 40.77 -11.95
CA ALA A 800 7.93 40.28 -13.08
C ALA A 800 8.77 39.04 -12.72
N GLY A 801 8.19 38.12 -11.94
CA GLY A 801 8.83 36.87 -11.52
C GLY A 801 10.05 37.07 -10.62
N GLN A 802 10.18 38.24 -9.97
CA GLN A 802 11.29 38.56 -9.08
C GLN A 802 10.77 39.10 -7.75
N VAL A 803 11.50 38.80 -6.67
CA VAL A 803 11.26 39.35 -5.33
C VAL A 803 11.37 40.88 -5.36
N ARG A 804 10.38 41.56 -4.78
CA ARG A 804 10.32 43.03 -4.66
C ARG A 804 10.19 43.45 -3.21
N ALA A 805 10.73 44.63 -2.90
CA ALA A 805 10.64 45.26 -1.58
C ALA A 805 9.39 46.12 -1.43
#